data_AF-A0A9D6ZUI2-F1
#
_entry.id   AF-A0A9D6ZUI2-F1
#
_cell.length_a   1.000
_cell.length_b   1.000
_cell.length_c   1.000
_cell.angle_alpha   90.00
_cell.angle_beta   90.00
_cell.angle_gamma   90.00
#
_symmetry.space_group_name_H-M   'P 1'
#
loop_
_entity.id
_entity.type
_entity.pdbx_description
1 polymer ?
#
loop_
_entity_poly.entity_id
_entity_poly.type
_entity_poly.pdbx_seq_one_letter_code
_entity_poly.pdbx_strand_id
1 'polypeptide(L)'
;MNRISKIAISVLCGALLAVAPFFIVPSPGTDAPIEREARVEPVTFVTAIPEAIPEKIATPIPDQPGIATVAPTALPRDITIDLPPALASRDAPNQILTAFDFLRDYITNRTYPSFVEATPWTNSSVNVAQYQGEKGGVSYWDFWSEEENWDSPFFMWQRDNGKWDPYGTIALRNSAGQLTNAYLLLDRAGPGALDLIYFAQDGIWMPQIAAQVKTAHDQTELIEWGNLAKLGNLRIEVDERVVFDAPAQEWFSGRAMNLTNDLARILVWRHREFGTNGSIVPVLYQKRLRVLLHSGAGKPKWFMATGVRFPDATRVQASDGKLPVAEMTRLAQNVLKPETFIATRDDQRAFDLQTPATIRLNGAGTLDAVQFRVAKKFDPKTLTLTIRYGDQIAAQLPLVAFFGDHDQIALHRSTPIGIVETDDAYIFYSNYPMPFQNGMTIELTSRAPMIFSTRVALSRETRHAQFWVRYDPKQKLALYGPDYQVALPGDGKLVGLVLATDEQDLDKIPKIFAPGKPNEEDSVKRAWAMGYLEGNLHLLDGAGSSRMYGGHEEWASGAFYFNQGYTNPPGGSNRAFGGILRYKGGKDGYATVFRYFNDLSAFRFKNGLQMNFGHGTWQNNFPVRYGTTVYYYKQVSESK
;
A
#
# COMPACT_ATOMS: atom_id res chain seq x y z
N MET A 1 34.46 -37.81 -56.24
CA MET A 1 33.87 -39.02 -55.63
C MET A 1 32.60 -38.57 -54.92
N ASN A 2 31.43 -38.63 -55.57
CA ASN A 2 30.46 -39.74 -55.53
C ASN A 2 30.08 -40.15 -54.09
N ARG A 3 28.81 -40.26 -53.65
CA ARG A 3 27.46 -40.04 -54.19
C ARG A 3 26.46 -40.41 -53.06
N ILE A 4 25.27 -39.78 -53.06
CA ILE A 4 23.93 -40.36 -52.77
C ILE A 4 23.45 -40.58 -51.31
N SER A 5 22.52 -39.70 -50.92
CA SER A 5 21.10 -39.89 -50.54
C SER A 5 20.61 -41.20 -49.89
N LYS A 6 19.72 -41.06 -48.88
CA LYS A 6 18.42 -41.76 -48.87
C LYS A 6 17.37 -41.08 -47.97
N ILE A 7 16.24 -40.81 -48.62
CA ILE A 7 14.94 -40.40 -48.13
C ILE A 7 14.19 -41.65 -47.64
N ALA A 8 13.32 -41.50 -46.64
CA ALA A 8 12.12 -42.33 -46.52
C ALA A 8 10.94 -41.46 -46.03
N ILE A 9 9.95 -41.36 -46.93
CA ILE A 9 8.60 -40.82 -46.75
C ILE A 9 7.66 -42.04 -46.68
N SER A 10 6.50 -41.87 -46.03
CA SER A 10 5.20 -42.55 -46.23
C SER A 10 4.73 -43.35 -45.00
N VAL A 11 3.45 -43.37 -44.59
CA VAL A 11 2.21 -42.82 -45.15
C VAL A 11 1.10 -42.84 -44.07
N LEU A 12 0.12 -41.95 -44.25
CA LEU A 12 -1.21 -41.84 -43.62
C LEU A 12 -2.06 -43.13 -43.60
N CYS A 13 -3.00 -43.16 -42.65
CA CYS A 13 -4.38 -43.70 -42.65
C CYS A 13 -4.69 -44.20 -41.22
N GLY A 14 -5.78 -43.90 -40.54
CA GLY A 14 -7.09 -43.38 -40.91
C GLY A 14 -8.12 -44.00 -39.95
N ALA A 15 -9.27 -43.33 -39.84
CA ALA A 15 -10.54 -43.80 -39.28
C ALA A 15 -10.83 -43.60 -37.78
N LEU A 16 -11.69 -42.58 -37.55
CA LEU A 16 -12.78 -42.58 -36.59
C LEU A 16 -13.56 -43.90 -36.59
N LEU A 17 -14.08 -44.31 -35.43
CA LEU A 17 -15.43 -44.87 -35.34
C LEU A 17 -16.04 -44.53 -33.97
N ALA A 18 -17.31 -44.13 -34.06
CA ALA A 18 -18.17 -43.65 -33.00
C ALA A 18 -18.67 -44.76 -32.08
N VAL A 19 -18.97 -44.40 -30.82
CA VAL A 19 -20.01 -45.07 -30.03
C VAL A 19 -20.87 -43.99 -29.38
N ALA A 20 -22.12 -43.91 -29.83
CA ALA A 20 -23.21 -43.18 -29.19
C ALA A 20 -24.04 -44.17 -28.32
N PRO A 21 -25.21 -43.79 -27.79
CA PRO A 21 -25.42 -43.37 -26.41
C PRO A 21 -26.24 -44.40 -25.60
N PHE A 22 -26.22 -44.33 -24.27
CA PHE A 22 -27.27 -44.94 -23.45
C PHE A 22 -28.21 -43.86 -22.91
N PHE A 23 -29.45 -43.92 -23.42
CA PHE A 23 -30.62 -43.26 -22.88
C PHE A 23 -31.09 -43.98 -21.62
N ILE A 24 -31.35 -43.24 -20.53
CA ILE A 24 -32.41 -43.56 -19.57
C ILE A 24 -33.06 -42.25 -19.10
N VAL A 25 -34.33 -42.06 -19.47
CA VAL A 25 -35.31 -41.12 -18.89
C VAL A 25 -36.69 -41.78 -19.11
N PRO A 26 -37.75 -41.57 -18.29
CA PRO A 26 -37.86 -41.30 -16.85
C PRO A 26 -38.78 -42.34 -16.14
N SER A 27 -39.01 -42.18 -14.84
CA SER A 27 -40.31 -42.57 -14.27
C SER A 27 -40.81 -41.47 -13.32
N PRO A 28 -42.09 -41.05 -13.43
CA PRO A 28 -42.69 -40.03 -12.58
C PRO A 28 -43.28 -40.66 -11.31
N GLY A 29 -43.18 -39.95 -10.19
CA GLY A 29 -43.77 -40.35 -8.92
C GLY A 29 -44.01 -39.14 -8.04
N THR A 30 -45.27 -38.89 -7.76
CA THR A 30 -45.89 -37.73 -7.15
C THR A 30 -45.81 -37.72 -5.61
N ASP A 31 -46.11 -36.53 -5.06
CA ASP A 31 -46.69 -36.23 -3.75
C ASP A 31 -45.79 -36.18 -2.50
N ALA A 32 -45.53 -34.95 -2.01
CA ALA A 32 -46.20 -34.35 -0.85
C ALA A 32 -45.33 -33.25 -0.19
N PRO A 33 -45.87 -32.06 0.13
CA PRO A 33 -45.14 -31.04 0.90
C PRO A 33 -45.24 -31.35 2.39
N ILE A 34 -44.11 -31.60 3.05
CA ILE A 34 -44.04 -31.59 4.51
C ILE A 34 -43.69 -30.17 4.93
N GLU A 35 -44.70 -29.43 5.39
CA GLU A 35 -44.52 -28.27 6.25
C GLU A 35 -43.76 -28.72 7.52
N ARG A 36 -42.54 -28.21 7.69
CA ARG A 36 -41.90 -28.15 9.00
C ARG A 36 -41.77 -26.70 9.39
N GLU A 37 -42.69 -26.26 10.24
CA GLU A 37 -42.51 -25.10 11.10
C GLU A 37 -41.26 -25.34 11.98
N ALA A 38 -40.14 -24.74 11.60
CA ALA A 38 -39.06 -24.50 12.55
C ALA A 38 -39.45 -23.27 13.38
N ARG A 39 -39.93 -23.53 14.61
CA ARG A 39 -39.98 -22.53 15.67
C ARG A 39 -38.58 -21.94 15.84
N VAL A 40 -38.41 -20.70 15.39
CA VAL A 40 -37.29 -19.86 15.81
C VAL A 40 -37.64 -19.37 17.21
N GLU A 41 -37.01 -19.93 18.23
CA GLU A 41 -36.97 -19.27 19.53
C GLU A 41 -36.21 -17.94 19.37
N PRO A 42 -36.78 -16.79 19.76
CA PRO A 42 -36.05 -15.54 19.72
C PRO A 42 -34.92 -15.59 20.75
N VAL A 43 -33.68 -15.64 20.28
CA VAL A 43 -32.52 -15.34 21.10
C VAL A 43 -32.69 -13.90 21.59
N THR A 44 -33.02 -13.78 22.87
CA THR A 44 -33.14 -12.50 23.56
C THR A 44 -31.73 -11.96 23.74
N PHE A 45 -31.36 -10.96 22.95
CA PHE A 45 -30.21 -10.14 23.31
C PHE A 45 -30.59 -9.37 24.57
N VAL A 46 -29.93 -9.70 25.68
CA VAL A 46 -29.95 -8.86 26.88
C VAL A 46 -29.20 -7.57 26.52
N THR A 47 -29.93 -6.60 25.98
CA THR A 47 -29.53 -5.20 26.02
C THR A 47 -29.62 -4.77 27.48
N ALA A 48 -28.46 -4.66 28.13
CA ALA A 48 -28.38 -3.87 29.35
C ALA A 48 -28.78 -2.43 28.99
N ILE A 49 -30.00 -2.06 29.34
CA ILE A 49 -30.48 -0.68 29.33
C ILE A 49 -29.62 0.08 30.34
N PRO A 50 -28.86 1.11 29.94
CA PRO A 50 -28.21 1.98 30.91
C PRO A 50 -29.31 2.70 31.70
N GLU A 51 -29.27 2.60 33.02
CA GLU A 51 -30.14 3.36 33.92
C GLU A 51 -30.09 4.85 33.57
N ALA A 52 -31.25 5.50 33.60
CA ALA A 52 -31.40 6.93 33.39
C ALA A 52 -30.51 7.70 34.38
N ILE A 53 -29.60 8.51 33.86
CA ILE A 53 -28.83 9.46 34.64
C ILE A 53 -29.82 10.51 35.18
N PRO A 54 -29.87 10.75 36.51
CA PRO A 54 -30.81 11.70 37.08
C PRO A 54 -30.54 13.12 36.56
N GLU A 55 -31.63 13.82 36.21
CA GLU A 55 -31.62 15.23 35.85
C GLU A 55 -30.84 16.04 36.89
N LYS A 56 -29.73 16.64 36.46
CA LYS A 56 -29.06 17.69 37.24
C LYS A 56 -29.98 18.91 37.25
N ILE A 57 -30.60 19.13 38.41
CA ILE A 57 -31.26 20.39 38.76
C ILE A 57 -30.22 21.50 38.64
N ALA A 58 -30.47 22.43 37.72
CA ALA A 58 -29.64 23.61 37.51
C ALA A 58 -29.82 24.58 38.69
N THR A 59 -28.74 24.81 39.44
CA THR A 59 -28.67 25.92 40.40
C THR A 59 -28.50 27.24 39.63
N PRO A 60 -29.23 28.32 39.95
CA PRO A 60 -29.05 29.60 39.28
C PRO A 60 -27.67 30.18 39.61
N ILE A 61 -26.89 30.52 38.59
CA ILE A 61 -25.64 31.27 38.72
C ILE A 61 -26.02 32.75 38.92
N PRO A 62 -25.46 33.47 39.91
CA PRO A 62 -25.75 34.89 40.11
C PRO A 62 -25.23 35.73 38.94
N ASP A 63 -26.03 36.73 38.54
CA ASP A 63 -25.72 37.71 37.49
C ASP A 63 -24.30 38.28 37.64
N GLN A 64 -23.48 38.07 36.60
CA GLN A 64 -22.23 38.81 36.45
C GLN A 64 -22.48 40.15 35.74
N PRO A 65 -21.74 41.23 36.10
CA PRO A 65 -21.94 42.56 35.53
C PRO A 65 -21.58 42.57 34.04
N GLY A 66 -22.37 43.32 33.26
CA GLY A 66 -22.35 43.37 31.80
C GLY A 66 -20.95 43.44 31.18
N ILE A 67 -20.64 42.41 30.40
CA ILE A 67 -19.49 42.39 29.49
C ILE A 67 -19.85 43.29 28.31
N ALA A 68 -19.10 44.38 28.15
CA ALA A 68 -19.17 45.23 26.98
C ALA A 68 -19.02 44.38 25.70
N THR A 69 -19.92 44.57 24.75
CA THR A 69 -19.89 43.97 23.42
C THR A 69 -18.66 44.50 22.67
N VAL A 70 -17.54 43.82 22.83
CA VAL A 70 -16.37 44.02 21.97
C VAL A 70 -16.76 43.51 20.59
N ALA A 71 -16.76 44.38 19.59
CA ALA A 71 -16.98 44.00 18.21
C ALA A 71 -16.02 42.86 17.84
N PRO A 72 -16.46 41.82 17.12
CA PRO A 72 -15.62 40.67 16.82
C PRO A 72 -14.39 41.14 16.04
N THR A 73 -13.22 41.06 16.67
CA THR A 73 -11.93 41.32 16.03
C THR A 73 -11.85 40.41 14.81
N ALA A 74 -11.68 40.99 13.61
CA ALA A 74 -11.55 40.22 12.39
C ALA A 74 -10.42 39.19 12.55
N LEU A 75 -10.70 37.92 12.23
CA LEU A 75 -9.68 36.87 12.31
C LEU A 75 -8.50 37.19 11.39
N PRO A 76 -7.27 36.91 11.82
CA PRO A 76 -6.10 37.18 10.99
C PRO A 76 -6.15 36.36 9.70
N ARG A 77 -5.71 37.00 8.61
CA ARG A 77 -5.50 36.36 7.31
C ARG A 77 -4.03 36.03 7.05
N ASP A 78 -3.12 36.73 7.72
CA ASP A 78 -1.69 36.57 7.54
C ASP A 78 -1.02 36.32 8.89
N ILE A 79 -0.30 35.20 8.99
CA ILE A 79 0.54 34.85 10.12
C ILE A 79 1.99 34.80 9.63
N THR A 80 2.90 35.37 10.42
CA THR A 80 4.35 35.25 10.19
C THR A 80 5.00 34.65 11.41
N ILE A 81 5.88 33.66 11.20
CA ILE A 81 6.63 32.97 12.25
C ILE A 81 8.11 33.04 11.90
N ASP A 82 8.87 33.78 12.70
CA ASP A 82 10.33 33.83 12.56
C ASP A 82 10.97 32.66 13.32
N LEU A 83 11.77 31.87 12.61
CA LEU A 83 12.55 30.80 13.21
C LEU A 83 13.91 31.31 13.71
N PRO A 84 14.36 30.85 14.88
CA PRO A 84 15.75 31.02 15.28
C PRO A 84 16.71 30.37 14.27
N PRO A 85 18.01 30.70 14.30
CA PRO A 85 19.01 30.08 13.44
C PRO A 85 18.93 28.56 13.45
N ALA A 86 19.04 27.97 12.25
CA ALA A 86 19.00 26.52 12.07
C ALA A 86 20.16 25.83 12.78
N LEU A 87 19.90 24.61 13.26
CA LEU A 87 20.96 23.71 13.70
C LEU A 87 21.59 23.07 12.45
N ALA A 88 22.91 22.87 12.49
CA ALA A 88 23.63 22.19 11.42
C ALA A 88 23.01 20.81 11.12
N SER A 89 22.94 20.45 9.83
CA SER A 89 22.45 19.13 9.40
C SER A 89 23.26 18.03 10.10
N ARG A 90 22.56 17.03 10.63
CA ARG A 90 23.16 15.85 11.29
C ARG A 90 23.45 14.71 10.31
N ASP A 91 23.76 15.01 9.04
CA ASP A 91 24.13 13.97 8.09
C ASP A 91 25.55 13.50 8.39
N ALA A 92 25.70 12.55 9.32
CA ALA A 92 26.99 12.01 9.70
C ALA A 92 27.48 11.00 8.63
N PRO A 93 28.57 11.28 7.90
CA PRO A 93 29.19 10.26 7.08
C PRO A 93 29.69 9.12 7.98
N ASN A 94 29.48 7.86 7.55
CA ASN A 94 29.91 6.62 8.21
C ASN A 94 29.02 6.07 9.35
N GLN A 95 27.74 6.43 9.41
CA GLN A 95 26.81 5.73 10.31
C GLN A 95 26.64 4.27 9.89
N ILE A 96 26.71 3.34 10.86
CA ILE A 96 26.28 1.95 10.66
C ILE A 96 24.75 1.96 10.67
N LEU A 97 24.13 1.56 9.57
CA LEU A 97 22.67 1.52 9.46
C LEU A 97 22.14 0.29 10.22
N THR A 98 21.12 0.49 11.05
CA THR A 98 20.51 -0.59 11.84
C THR A 98 19.03 -0.74 11.50
N ALA A 99 18.46 -1.94 11.74
CA ALA A 99 17.01 -2.15 11.61
C ALA A 99 16.22 -1.20 12.51
N PHE A 100 16.78 -0.87 13.68
CA PHE A 100 16.17 0.07 14.62
C PHE A 100 16.16 1.50 14.08
N ASP A 101 17.22 1.96 13.42
CA ASP A 101 17.22 3.30 12.82
C ASP A 101 16.04 3.44 11.87
N PHE A 102 15.93 2.53 10.89
CA PHE A 102 14.81 2.54 9.94
C PHE A 102 13.44 2.43 10.60
N LEU A 103 13.30 1.59 11.63
CA LEU A 103 12.03 1.41 12.34
C LEU A 103 11.65 2.60 13.24
N ARG A 104 12.61 3.19 13.95
CA ARG A 104 12.41 4.42 14.73
C ARG A 104 12.00 5.54 13.80
N ASP A 105 12.73 5.67 12.71
CA ASP A 105 12.52 6.67 11.68
C ASP A 105 11.16 6.50 11.02
N TYR A 106 10.77 5.24 10.77
CA TYR A 106 9.45 4.86 10.28
C TYR A 106 8.29 5.30 11.17
N ILE A 107 8.45 5.19 12.49
CA ILE A 107 7.39 5.54 13.45
C ILE A 107 7.40 7.04 13.81
N THR A 108 8.54 7.72 13.63
CA THR A 108 8.69 9.13 14.00
C THR A 108 8.61 10.09 12.82
N ASN A 109 8.58 9.58 11.59
CA ASN A 109 8.64 10.33 10.33
C ASN A 109 9.87 11.24 10.17
N ARG A 110 10.91 11.12 11.00
CA ARG A 110 11.98 12.13 11.11
C ARG A 110 13.01 12.14 9.98
N THR A 111 13.23 11.04 9.29
CA THR A 111 14.29 10.91 8.26
C THR A 111 13.73 10.76 6.85
N TYR A 112 12.42 10.95 6.68
CA TYR A 112 11.79 11.11 5.37
C TYR A 112 12.56 12.05 4.43
N PRO A 113 13.21 13.15 4.88
CA PRO A 113 13.99 14.01 4.00
C PRO A 113 15.44 13.52 3.74
N SER A 114 15.93 12.49 4.43
CA SER A 114 17.30 11.97 4.28
C SER A 114 17.43 11.10 3.02
N PHE A 115 18.53 11.27 2.30
CA PHE A 115 18.81 10.51 1.08
C PHE A 115 19.78 9.37 1.36
N VAL A 116 19.26 8.15 1.50
CA VAL A 116 20.09 6.95 1.52
C VAL A 116 20.38 6.54 0.08
N GLU A 117 21.65 6.42 -0.30
CA GLU A 117 22.01 5.88 -1.63
C GLU A 117 21.68 4.39 -1.61
N ALA A 118 20.75 3.97 -2.47
CA ALA A 118 20.39 2.57 -2.61
C ALA A 118 19.69 2.31 -3.95
N THR A 119 19.88 1.11 -4.50
CA THR A 119 19.19 0.62 -5.70
C THR A 119 18.00 -0.24 -5.28
N PRO A 120 16.76 0.09 -5.68
CA PRO A 120 15.60 -0.70 -5.34
C PRO A 120 15.63 -2.07 -6.04
N TRP A 121 15.04 -3.09 -5.42
CA TRP A 121 14.76 -4.38 -6.05
C TRP A 121 13.37 -4.90 -5.64
N THR A 122 12.82 -5.77 -6.49
CA THR A 122 11.56 -6.52 -6.26
C THR A 122 11.75 -7.97 -6.70
N ASN A 123 11.28 -8.91 -5.88
CA ASN A 123 10.95 -10.27 -6.32
C ASN A 123 9.45 -10.44 -6.20
N SER A 124 8.77 -10.61 -7.32
CA SER A 124 7.39 -11.04 -7.35
C SER A 124 7.27 -12.32 -8.16
N SER A 125 6.18 -13.04 -8.00
CA SER A 125 5.75 -13.99 -9.02
C SER A 125 5.56 -13.19 -10.32
N VAL A 126 6.30 -13.49 -11.39
CA VAL A 126 6.22 -12.80 -12.70
C VAL A 126 6.34 -13.79 -13.85
N ASN A 127 5.35 -13.78 -14.75
CA ASN A 127 5.17 -14.76 -15.82
C ASN A 127 5.78 -14.15 -17.06
N VAL A 128 7.06 -14.44 -17.26
CA VAL A 128 7.86 -13.80 -18.30
C VAL A 128 7.39 -14.18 -19.71
N ALA A 129 6.68 -15.30 -19.88
CA ALA A 129 6.09 -15.65 -21.17
C ALA A 129 4.92 -14.74 -21.57
N GLN A 130 4.14 -14.24 -20.60
CA GLN A 130 3.12 -13.22 -20.87
C GLN A 130 3.74 -11.84 -21.15
N TYR A 131 4.88 -11.55 -20.51
CA TYR A 131 5.65 -10.32 -20.72
C TYR A 131 6.24 -10.19 -22.13
N GLN A 132 6.67 -11.29 -22.75
CA GLN A 132 7.39 -11.28 -24.05
C GLN A 132 6.50 -11.51 -25.29
N GLY A 133 5.18 -11.62 -25.14
CA GLY A 133 4.28 -11.91 -26.25
C GLY A 133 4.15 -10.75 -27.26
N GLU A 134 4.09 -11.06 -28.57
CA GLU A 134 3.99 -10.10 -29.70
C GLU A 134 2.79 -9.13 -29.62
N LYS A 135 1.81 -9.41 -28.76
CA LYS A 135 0.62 -8.57 -28.56
C LYS A 135 0.70 -7.64 -27.35
N GLY A 136 1.82 -7.58 -26.63
CA GLY A 136 2.06 -6.60 -25.56
C GLY A 136 0.91 -6.44 -24.57
N GLY A 137 0.75 -7.40 -23.66
CA GLY A 137 -0.31 -7.40 -22.65
C GLY A 137 0.30 -7.42 -21.25
N VAL A 138 0.70 -6.24 -20.79
CA VAL A 138 1.44 -5.92 -19.56
C VAL A 138 0.57 -6.15 -18.33
N SER A 139 0.42 -7.41 -17.90
CA SER A 139 -0.09 -7.74 -16.58
C SER A 139 0.85 -8.78 -15.98
N TYR A 140 1.54 -8.48 -14.87
CA TYR A 140 2.43 -9.43 -14.19
C TYR A 140 1.63 -10.38 -13.30
N TRP A 141 0.50 -10.85 -13.83
CA TRP A 141 -0.47 -11.64 -13.13
C TRP A 141 0.03 -13.06 -12.95
N ASP A 142 0.50 -13.32 -11.74
CA ASP A 142 1.23 -14.54 -11.47
C ASP A 142 0.68 -15.24 -10.25
N PHE A 143 -0.26 -16.10 -10.58
CA PHE A 143 -0.73 -17.16 -9.73
C PHE A 143 0.08 -18.41 -10.06
N TRP A 144 0.81 -18.97 -9.09
CA TRP A 144 1.25 -20.35 -9.21
C TRP A 144 0.03 -21.25 -9.03
N SER A 145 -0.36 -21.93 -10.09
CA SER A 145 -1.32 -23.01 -9.99
C SER A 145 -0.77 -24.17 -9.16
N GLU A 146 -1.67 -25.01 -8.63
CA GLU A 146 -1.30 -26.19 -7.87
C GLU A 146 -0.52 -27.21 -8.72
N GLU A 147 -0.78 -27.23 -10.03
CA GLU A 147 -0.17 -28.17 -10.97
C GLU A 147 1.20 -27.73 -11.48
N GLU A 148 1.50 -26.42 -11.46
CA GLU A 148 2.79 -25.91 -11.95
C GLU A 148 3.94 -26.23 -11.00
N ASN A 149 5.13 -26.50 -11.52
CA ASN A 149 6.32 -26.62 -10.68
C ASN A 149 6.85 -25.24 -10.25
N TRP A 150 7.47 -25.17 -9.07
CA TRP A 150 8.08 -23.92 -8.57
C TRP A 150 9.22 -23.43 -9.44
N ASP A 151 9.98 -24.35 -10.04
CA ASP A 151 11.10 -24.09 -10.94
C ASP A 151 10.69 -23.95 -12.42
N SER A 152 9.38 -23.73 -12.66
CA SER A 152 8.87 -23.43 -13.99
C SER A 152 9.59 -22.22 -14.61
N PRO A 153 10.00 -22.27 -15.89
CA PRO A 153 10.69 -21.17 -16.55
C PRO A 153 9.80 -19.96 -16.77
N PHE A 154 8.49 -20.10 -16.55
CA PHE A 154 7.54 -19.00 -16.66
C PHE A 154 7.70 -18.02 -15.51
N PHE A 155 8.06 -18.49 -14.32
CA PHE A 155 8.18 -17.64 -13.14
C PHE A 155 9.64 -17.30 -12.86
N MET A 156 9.98 -16.02 -12.90
CA MET A 156 11.35 -15.55 -12.73
C MET A 156 11.41 -14.33 -11.82
N TRP A 157 12.58 -14.08 -11.25
CA TRP A 157 12.88 -12.86 -10.51
C TRP A 157 14.09 -12.14 -11.11
N GLN A 158 14.15 -10.83 -10.95
CA GLN A 158 15.20 -10.01 -11.54
C GLN A 158 16.34 -9.73 -10.53
N ARG A 159 17.57 -10.04 -10.91
CA ARG A 159 18.79 -9.64 -10.18
C ARG A 159 19.02 -8.14 -10.25
N ASP A 160 19.87 -7.63 -9.36
CA ASP A 160 20.23 -6.19 -9.30
C ASP A 160 20.86 -5.68 -10.61
N ASN A 161 21.44 -6.58 -11.42
CA ASN A 161 22.00 -6.26 -12.74
C ASN A 161 20.98 -6.39 -13.89
N GLY A 162 19.70 -6.56 -13.58
CA GLY A 162 18.62 -6.69 -14.56
C GLY A 162 18.43 -8.10 -15.13
N LYS A 163 19.29 -9.08 -14.81
CA LYS A 163 19.18 -10.45 -15.32
C LYS A 163 18.01 -11.18 -14.64
N TRP A 164 17.19 -11.87 -15.42
CA TRP A 164 16.15 -12.76 -14.91
C TRP A 164 16.69 -14.15 -14.59
N ASP A 165 16.32 -14.69 -13.43
CA ASP A 165 16.56 -16.08 -13.06
C ASP A 165 15.26 -16.77 -12.67
N PRO A 166 15.09 -18.07 -13.01
CA PRO A 166 13.95 -18.83 -12.54
C PRO A 166 13.99 -18.99 -11.02
N TYR A 167 12.82 -19.18 -10.43
CA TYR A 167 12.74 -19.67 -9.07
C TYR A 167 13.31 -21.09 -8.99
N GLY A 168 13.78 -21.48 -7.80
CA GLY A 168 14.46 -22.76 -7.62
C GLY A 168 14.14 -23.42 -6.30
N THR A 169 14.46 -24.70 -6.21
CA THR A 169 14.45 -25.44 -4.95
C THR A 169 15.86 -25.77 -4.50
N ILE A 170 16.10 -25.79 -3.19
CA ILE A 170 17.37 -26.20 -2.61
C ILE A 170 17.16 -27.29 -1.56
N ALA A 171 18.08 -28.23 -1.47
CA ALA A 171 18.09 -29.19 -0.36
C ALA A 171 18.68 -28.50 0.89
N LEU A 172 17.97 -28.58 2.03
CA LEU A 172 18.46 -28.13 3.32
C LEU A 172 18.26 -29.19 4.40
N ARG A 173 18.98 -29.04 5.51
CA ARG A 173 18.66 -29.75 6.75
C ARG A 173 17.78 -28.85 7.61
N ASN A 174 16.59 -29.34 7.96
CA ASN A 174 15.68 -28.64 8.88
C ASN A 174 16.25 -28.64 10.30
N SER A 175 15.56 -28.00 11.24
CA SER A 175 15.94 -27.95 12.66
C SER A 175 16.06 -29.33 13.33
N ALA A 176 15.40 -30.36 12.79
CA ALA A 176 15.53 -31.76 13.22
C ALA A 176 16.68 -32.53 12.53
N GLY A 177 17.48 -31.87 11.69
CA GLY A 177 18.60 -32.46 10.94
C GLY A 177 18.20 -33.28 9.71
N GLN A 178 16.91 -33.36 9.40
CA GLN A 178 16.37 -34.10 8.26
C GLN A 178 16.53 -33.30 6.97
N LEU A 179 16.87 -34.00 5.87
CA LEU A 179 16.93 -33.38 4.55
C LEU A 179 15.51 -33.05 4.06
N THR A 180 15.29 -31.81 3.63
CA THR A 180 14.03 -31.35 3.07
C THR A 180 14.30 -30.41 1.89
N ASN A 181 13.34 -30.32 0.97
CA ASN A 181 13.40 -29.35 -0.11
C ASN A 181 12.83 -28.00 0.38
N ALA A 182 13.56 -26.92 0.15
CA ALA A 182 13.05 -25.56 0.29
C ALA A 182 12.76 -24.95 -1.07
N TYR A 183 11.71 -24.15 -1.12
CA TYR A 183 11.48 -23.15 -2.15
C TYR A 183 12.33 -21.91 -1.84
N LEU A 184 13.26 -21.56 -2.72
CA LEU A 184 14.06 -20.35 -2.61
C LEU A 184 13.22 -19.17 -3.11
N LEU A 185 12.94 -18.22 -2.22
CA LEU A 185 12.15 -17.03 -2.53
C LEU A 185 13.03 -15.83 -2.86
N LEU A 186 14.13 -15.67 -2.11
CA LEU A 186 15.07 -14.58 -2.22
C LEU A 186 16.50 -15.09 -2.07
N ASP A 187 17.41 -14.57 -2.89
CA ASP A 187 18.86 -14.73 -2.74
C ASP A 187 19.57 -13.45 -3.21
N ARG A 188 19.97 -12.60 -2.26
CA ARG A 188 20.57 -11.28 -2.52
C ARG A 188 21.95 -11.21 -1.89
N ALA A 189 22.92 -10.60 -2.58
CA ALA A 189 24.29 -10.43 -2.11
C ALA A 189 24.66 -8.94 -1.98
N GLY A 190 25.66 -8.65 -1.15
CA GLY A 190 26.09 -7.29 -0.83
C GLY A 190 25.30 -6.67 0.33
N PRO A 191 25.60 -5.42 0.72
CA PRO A 191 24.84 -4.72 1.75
C PRO A 191 23.45 -4.35 1.24
N GLY A 192 22.41 -4.59 2.04
CA GLY A 192 21.04 -4.25 1.67
C GLY A 192 20.04 -4.43 2.79
N ALA A 193 18.77 -4.24 2.45
CA ALA A 193 17.64 -4.46 3.34
C ALA A 193 16.43 -5.01 2.56
N LEU A 194 15.78 -6.04 3.11
CA LEU A 194 14.40 -6.42 2.79
C LEU A 194 13.48 -5.47 3.58
N ASP A 195 12.50 -4.86 2.92
CA ASP A 195 11.59 -3.88 3.52
C ASP A 195 10.13 -4.36 3.59
N LEU A 196 9.78 -5.33 2.75
CA LEU A 196 8.46 -5.93 2.67
C LEU A 196 8.59 -7.39 2.23
N ILE A 197 7.86 -8.27 2.90
CA ILE A 197 7.55 -9.61 2.41
C ILE A 197 6.04 -9.85 2.54
N TYR A 198 5.47 -10.43 1.50
CA TYR A 198 4.05 -10.62 1.33
C TYR A 198 3.76 -12.00 0.70
N PHE A 199 2.73 -12.69 1.20
CA PHE A 199 2.23 -13.95 0.67
C PHE A 199 0.70 -13.99 0.60
N ALA A 200 0.21 -14.68 -0.44
CA ALA A 200 -1.09 -15.36 -0.38
C ALA A 200 -0.95 -16.81 -0.85
N GLN A 201 -1.66 -17.72 -0.19
CA GLN A 201 -1.47 -19.16 -0.35
C GLN A 201 -2.69 -19.86 -0.96
N ASP A 202 -3.91 -19.38 -0.73
CA ASP A 202 -5.13 -19.83 -1.40
C ASP A 202 -5.99 -18.61 -1.75
N GLY A 203 -6.47 -18.50 -2.99
CA GLY A 203 -7.33 -17.40 -3.43
C GLY A 203 -8.42 -17.93 -4.35
N ILE A 204 -9.63 -17.40 -4.25
CA ILE A 204 -10.76 -17.84 -5.09
C ILE A 204 -10.69 -17.20 -6.46
N TRP A 205 -11.13 -17.98 -7.43
CA TRP A 205 -11.86 -17.48 -8.59
C TRP A 205 -13.38 -17.62 -8.35
N MET A 206 -14.12 -16.50 -8.46
CA MET A 206 -15.52 -16.44 -8.98
C MET A 206 -16.73 -16.93 -8.10
N PRO A 207 -18.01 -16.56 -8.47
CA PRO A 207 -19.20 -16.29 -7.63
C PRO A 207 -19.83 -17.39 -6.77
N GLN A 208 -19.33 -18.62 -6.79
CA GLN A 208 -19.96 -19.75 -6.08
C GLN A 208 -19.89 -19.59 -4.56
N ILE A 209 -18.95 -18.77 -4.07
CA ILE A 209 -18.77 -18.52 -2.62
C ILE A 209 -19.68 -17.43 -2.07
N ALA A 210 -20.20 -16.48 -2.86
CA ALA A 210 -21.29 -15.62 -2.36
C ALA A 210 -22.56 -16.44 -2.03
N ALA A 211 -22.73 -17.58 -2.73
CA ALA A 211 -23.76 -18.55 -2.42
C ALA A 211 -23.35 -19.48 -1.26
N GLN A 212 -22.09 -19.95 -1.21
CA GLN A 212 -21.62 -20.84 -0.14
C GLN A 212 -21.42 -20.15 1.22
N VAL A 213 -20.97 -18.90 1.30
CA VAL A 213 -20.89 -18.13 2.57
C VAL A 213 -22.28 -17.86 3.12
N LYS A 214 -23.30 -17.72 2.26
CA LYS A 214 -24.70 -17.65 2.68
C LYS A 214 -25.23 -18.98 3.22
N THR A 215 -24.75 -20.12 2.73
CA THR A 215 -25.21 -21.46 3.16
C THR A 215 -24.31 -22.13 4.22
N ALA A 216 -23.09 -21.66 4.42
CA ALA A 216 -22.07 -22.25 5.31
C ALA A 216 -22.08 -21.69 6.74
N HIS A 217 -23.17 -21.06 7.18
CA HIS A 217 -23.35 -20.73 8.60
C HIS A 217 -23.38 -21.99 9.51
N ASP A 218 -23.46 -23.20 8.94
CA ASP A 218 -23.54 -24.48 9.65
C ASP A 218 -22.39 -25.49 9.36
N GLN A 219 -21.29 -25.10 8.70
CA GLN A 219 -20.16 -26.04 8.48
C GLN A 219 -18.81 -25.48 8.97
N THR A 220 -18.21 -26.20 9.92
CA THR A 220 -17.01 -25.85 10.71
C THR A 220 -15.66 -25.93 9.96
N GLU A 221 -15.64 -26.28 8.68
CA GLU A 221 -14.41 -26.18 7.86
C GLU A 221 -14.45 -24.91 7.02
N LEU A 222 -14.28 -23.78 7.69
CA LEU A 222 -13.95 -22.52 7.02
C LEU A 222 -12.65 -22.76 6.22
N ILE A 223 -12.74 -22.80 4.89
CA ILE A 223 -11.60 -22.73 3.97
C ILE A 223 -10.69 -21.62 4.51
N GLU A 224 -9.43 -21.93 4.82
CA GLU A 224 -8.47 -20.97 5.38
C GLU A 224 -7.54 -20.45 4.28
N TRP A 225 -7.94 -19.35 3.66
CA TRP A 225 -7.34 -18.70 2.48
C TRP A 225 -5.93 -18.20 2.81
N GLY A 226 -5.73 -17.80 4.07
CA GLY A 226 -4.46 -17.38 4.65
C GLY A 226 -3.83 -18.45 5.53
N ASN A 227 -4.01 -19.74 5.22
CA ASN A 227 -3.45 -20.82 6.01
C ASN A 227 -1.94 -20.96 5.83
N LEU A 228 -1.20 -20.07 6.47
CA LEU A 228 0.25 -20.13 6.52
C LEU A 228 0.79 -21.46 7.05
N ALA A 229 -0.01 -22.30 7.71
CA ALA A 229 0.44 -23.64 8.13
C ALA A 229 0.71 -24.56 6.93
N LYS A 230 0.02 -24.39 5.79
CA LYS A 230 0.29 -25.16 4.56
C LYS A 230 1.65 -24.83 3.94
N LEU A 231 2.15 -23.60 4.14
CA LEU A 231 3.48 -23.17 3.69
C LEU A 231 4.62 -23.77 4.54
N GLY A 232 4.29 -24.27 5.74
CA GLY A 232 5.27 -24.82 6.67
C GLY A 232 6.13 -23.73 7.31
N ASN A 233 7.45 -23.97 7.31
CA ASN A 233 8.42 -23.09 7.94
C ASN A 233 8.92 -22.03 6.96
N LEU A 234 9.00 -20.79 7.44
CA LEU A 234 9.76 -19.73 6.80
C LEU A 234 11.14 -19.70 7.47
N ARG A 235 12.17 -19.70 6.62
CA ARG A 235 13.56 -19.60 7.05
C ARG A 235 14.20 -18.36 6.44
N ILE A 236 14.74 -17.51 7.30
CA ILE A 236 15.47 -16.29 6.92
C ILE A 236 16.91 -16.46 7.37
N GLU A 237 17.82 -16.35 6.41
CA GLU A 237 19.25 -16.41 6.63
C GLU A 237 19.90 -15.09 6.25
N VAL A 238 20.65 -14.53 7.19
CA VAL A 238 21.36 -13.27 7.05
C VAL A 238 22.83 -13.53 7.31
N ASP A 239 23.68 -13.18 6.36
CA ASP A 239 25.13 -13.28 6.45
C ASP A 239 25.61 -14.65 6.95
N GLU A 240 25.05 -15.71 6.32
CA GLU A 240 25.33 -17.13 6.59
C GLU A 240 24.80 -17.65 7.95
N ARG A 241 24.01 -16.85 8.66
CA ARG A 241 23.37 -17.23 9.92
C ARG A 241 21.86 -17.34 9.74
N VAL A 242 21.27 -18.38 10.32
CA VAL A 242 19.81 -18.49 10.44
C VAL A 242 19.35 -17.52 11.52
N VAL A 243 18.53 -16.54 11.15
CA VAL A 243 17.95 -15.57 12.09
C VAL A 243 16.50 -15.89 12.41
N PHE A 244 15.85 -16.69 11.56
CA PHE A 244 14.51 -17.23 11.77
C PHE A 244 14.37 -18.56 11.03
N ASP A 245 13.80 -19.58 11.67
CA ASP A 245 13.42 -20.87 11.09
C ASP A 245 12.32 -21.48 11.97
N ALA A 246 11.07 -21.13 11.64
CA ALA A 246 9.88 -21.53 12.38
C ALA A 246 8.64 -21.43 11.47
N PRO A 247 7.45 -21.88 11.91
CA PRO A 247 6.24 -21.77 11.11
C PRO A 247 6.03 -20.34 10.59
N ALA A 248 5.73 -20.19 9.31
CA ALA A 248 5.59 -18.87 8.67
C ALA A 248 4.58 -17.96 9.42
N GLN A 249 3.55 -18.56 10.02
CA GLN A 249 2.56 -17.88 10.86
C GLN A 249 3.19 -17.07 12.00
N GLU A 250 4.30 -17.51 12.60
CA GLU A 250 4.95 -16.79 13.70
C GLU A 250 5.58 -15.48 13.25
N TRP A 251 6.09 -15.43 12.03
CA TRP A 251 6.60 -14.21 11.41
C TRP A 251 5.47 -13.21 11.15
N PHE A 252 4.42 -13.64 10.44
CA PHE A 252 3.29 -12.79 10.04
C PHE A 252 2.33 -12.44 11.17
N SER A 253 2.44 -13.07 12.33
CA SER A 253 1.75 -12.65 13.56
C SER A 253 2.57 -11.73 14.46
N GLY A 254 3.86 -11.53 14.15
CA GLY A 254 4.78 -10.75 14.98
C GLY A 254 5.29 -11.50 16.21
N ARG A 255 4.86 -12.74 16.46
CA ARG A 255 5.30 -13.55 17.61
C ARG A 255 6.79 -13.84 17.57
N ALA A 256 7.34 -14.10 16.38
CA ALA A 256 8.77 -14.34 16.19
C ALA A 256 9.66 -13.19 16.71
N MET A 257 9.13 -11.96 16.72
CA MET A 257 9.84 -10.75 17.12
C MET A 257 9.37 -10.20 18.47
N ASN A 258 8.53 -10.96 19.20
CA ASN A 258 7.89 -10.52 20.45
C ASN A 258 7.17 -9.16 20.33
N LEU A 259 6.53 -8.89 19.19
CA LEU A 259 5.80 -7.63 19.00
C LEU A 259 4.65 -7.52 20.01
N THR A 260 4.46 -6.31 20.55
CA THR A 260 3.24 -5.95 21.26
C THR A 260 2.06 -5.89 20.28
N ASN A 261 0.82 -5.94 20.78
CA ASN A 261 -0.38 -5.82 19.93
C ASN A 261 -0.37 -4.55 19.07
N ASP A 262 0.08 -3.43 19.64
CA ASP A 262 0.17 -2.15 18.94
C ASP A 262 1.19 -2.19 17.79
N LEU A 263 2.39 -2.74 18.03
CA LEU A 263 3.39 -2.90 16.98
C LEU A 263 2.97 -3.93 15.94
N ALA A 264 2.33 -5.02 16.35
CA ALA A 264 1.84 -6.03 15.43
C ALA A 264 0.82 -5.42 14.45
N ARG A 265 -0.09 -4.55 14.92
CA ARG A 265 -1.05 -3.83 14.06
C ARG A 265 -0.39 -2.93 13.02
N ILE A 266 0.86 -2.50 13.25
CA ILE A 266 1.60 -1.61 12.35
C ILE A 266 2.45 -2.43 11.39
N LEU A 267 3.22 -3.39 11.91
CA LEU A 267 4.36 -3.99 11.21
C LEU A 267 4.02 -5.31 10.50
N VAL A 268 2.92 -5.96 10.85
CA VAL A 268 2.50 -7.23 10.26
C VAL A 268 1.00 -7.27 10.04
N TRP A 269 0.54 -8.12 9.13
CA TRP A 269 -0.88 -8.38 8.96
C TRP A 269 -1.11 -9.83 8.54
N ARG A 270 -2.26 -10.35 9.00
CA ARG A 270 -2.77 -11.67 8.66
C ARG A 270 -4.27 -11.58 8.45
N HIS A 271 -4.70 -11.72 7.21
CA HIS A 271 -6.11 -11.78 6.85
C HIS A 271 -6.48 -13.21 6.47
N ARG A 272 -6.92 -13.98 7.47
CA ARG A 272 -7.28 -15.40 7.29
C ARG A 272 -8.41 -15.59 6.26
N GLU A 273 -9.35 -14.65 6.21
CA GLU A 273 -10.51 -14.66 5.30
C GLU A 273 -10.17 -14.34 3.84
N PHE A 274 -9.10 -13.57 3.59
CA PHE A 274 -8.76 -13.09 2.24
C PHE A 274 -7.39 -13.58 1.75
N GLY A 275 -6.67 -14.37 2.55
CA GLY A 275 -5.40 -14.97 2.18
C GLY A 275 -4.17 -14.08 2.30
N THR A 276 -4.35 -12.81 2.65
CA THR A 276 -3.29 -11.81 2.55
C THR A 276 -2.48 -11.74 3.84
N ASN A 277 -1.18 -12.02 3.74
CA ASN A 277 -0.25 -12.01 4.87
C ASN A 277 0.98 -11.19 4.50
N GLY A 278 1.43 -10.31 5.38
CA GLY A 278 2.62 -9.53 5.08
C GLY A 278 3.29 -8.94 6.30
N SER A 279 4.54 -8.55 6.10
CA SER A 279 5.41 -7.99 7.12
C SER A 279 6.28 -6.94 6.47
N ILE A 280 6.39 -5.80 7.14
CA ILE A 280 7.28 -4.69 6.80
C ILE A 280 8.40 -4.55 7.83
N VAL A 281 8.67 -5.61 8.59
CA VAL A 281 9.79 -5.63 9.51
C VAL A 281 11.08 -5.70 8.69
N PRO A 282 11.96 -4.71 8.79
CA PRO A 282 13.14 -4.68 7.95
C PRO A 282 14.15 -5.75 8.35
N VAL A 283 14.71 -6.42 7.35
CA VAL A 283 15.81 -7.39 7.53
C VAL A 283 17.03 -6.88 6.79
N LEU A 284 18.01 -6.38 7.54
CA LEU A 284 19.27 -5.85 7.01
C LEU A 284 20.30 -6.97 6.90
N TYR A 285 21.15 -6.89 5.89
CA TYR A 285 22.20 -7.87 5.60
C TYR A 285 23.44 -7.18 5.03
N GLN A 286 24.64 -7.54 5.48
CA GLN A 286 25.89 -6.93 5.00
C GLN A 286 26.49 -7.68 3.81
N LYS A 287 26.29 -8.99 3.75
CA LYS A 287 26.90 -9.89 2.77
C LYS A 287 25.85 -10.62 1.95
N ARG A 288 24.83 -11.21 2.59
CA ARG A 288 23.84 -12.04 1.89
C ARG A 288 22.53 -12.17 2.67
N LEU A 289 21.42 -12.15 1.94
CA LEU A 289 20.08 -12.52 2.43
C LEU A 289 19.57 -13.71 1.63
N ARG A 290 19.11 -14.76 2.33
CA ARG A 290 18.29 -15.82 1.75
C ARG A 290 16.97 -15.95 2.50
N VAL A 291 15.88 -16.10 1.76
CA VAL A 291 14.56 -16.38 2.31
C VAL A 291 13.97 -17.60 1.63
N LEU A 292 13.52 -18.54 2.45
CA LEU A 292 13.17 -19.90 2.04
C LEU A 292 11.86 -20.33 2.70
N LEU A 293 11.08 -21.15 2.00
CA LEU A 293 9.96 -21.90 2.59
C LEU A 293 10.23 -23.40 2.51
N HIS A 294 9.99 -24.15 3.59
CA HIS A 294 10.20 -25.59 3.59
C HIS A 294 9.26 -26.33 4.55
N SER A 295 9.23 -27.66 4.41
CA SER A 295 8.46 -28.56 5.28
C SER A 295 6.95 -28.32 5.29
N GLY A 296 6.43 -27.48 4.40
CA GLY A 296 5.01 -27.32 4.12
C GLY A 296 4.52 -28.34 3.09
N ALA A 297 3.21 -28.59 3.09
CA ALA A 297 2.55 -29.39 2.06
C ALA A 297 2.28 -28.61 0.77
N GLY A 298 2.43 -27.28 0.80
CA GLY A 298 2.22 -26.40 -0.34
C GLY A 298 3.34 -25.38 -0.53
N LYS A 299 3.15 -24.55 -1.56
CA LYS A 299 4.01 -23.42 -1.95
C LYS A 299 3.17 -22.13 -1.97
N PRO A 300 3.79 -20.93 -1.95
CA PRO A 300 3.06 -19.68 -2.18
C PRO A 300 2.37 -19.69 -3.54
N LYS A 301 1.12 -19.21 -3.59
CA LYS A 301 0.41 -18.98 -4.85
C LYS A 301 0.65 -17.56 -5.38
N TRP A 302 0.76 -16.60 -4.45
CA TRP A 302 1.23 -15.23 -4.70
C TRP A 302 2.34 -14.89 -3.73
N PHE A 303 3.35 -14.20 -4.25
CA PHE A 303 4.50 -13.77 -3.47
C PHE A 303 5.00 -12.42 -3.98
N MET A 304 5.30 -11.53 -3.05
CA MET A 304 6.06 -10.32 -3.32
C MET A 304 7.02 -10.06 -2.17
N ALA A 305 8.24 -9.69 -2.51
CA ALA A 305 9.20 -9.11 -1.60
C ALA A 305 9.90 -7.94 -2.27
N THR A 306 10.09 -6.87 -1.51
CA THR A 306 10.81 -5.69 -1.99
C THR A 306 11.98 -5.37 -1.08
N GLY A 307 12.87 -4.53 -1.58
CA GLY A 307 13.93 -3.99 -0.75
C GLY A 307 14.85 -3.07 -1.52
N VAL A 308 16.04 -2.88 -0.95
CA VAL A 308 17.10 -2.04 -1.49
C VAL A 308 18.46 -2.70 -1.35
N ARG A 309 19.35 -2.41 -2.30
CA ARG A 309 20.77 -2.69 -2.24
C ARG A 309 21.52 -1.40 -1.98
N PHE A 310 22.35 -1.36 -0.96
CA PHE A 310 23.22 -0.23 -0.69
C PHE A 310 24.52 -0.32 -1.50
N PRO A 311 25.25 0.80 -1.71
CA PRO A 311 26.61 0.77 -2.23
C PRO A 311 27.49 -0.17 -1.41
N ASP A 312 28.43 -0.87 -2.05
CA ASP A 312 29.25 -1.91 -1.40
C ASP A 312 30.07 -1.40 -0.20
N ALA A 313 30.40 -0.10 -0.16
CA ALA A 313 31.09 0.55 0.95
C ALA A 313 30.21 0.80 2.19
N THR A 314 28.89 0.63 2.06
CA THR A 314 27.92 0.89 3.13
C THR A 314 28.05 -0.17 4.21
N ARG A 315 28.10 0.29 5.45
CA ARG A 315 28.09 -0.56 6.63
C ARG A 315 26.69 -0.68 7.19
N VAL A 316 26.19 -1.91 7.30
CA VAL A 316 24.91 -2.21 7.90
C VAL A 316 25.10 -3.22 9.03
N GLN A 317 24.35 -3.02 10.11
CA GLN A 317 24.23 -4.03 11.15
C GLN A 317 23.22 -5.07 10.67
N ALA A 318 23.74 -6.25 10.34
CA ALA A 318 22.94 -7.42 10.00
C ALA A 318 21.90 -7.72 11.08
N SER A 319 20.66 -7.98 10.67
CA SER A 319 19.59 -8.34 11.60
C SER A 319 19.92 -9.63 12.33
N ASP A 320 19.61 -9.69 13.63
CA ASP A 320 19.80 -10.89 14.47
C ASP A 320 18.47 -11.57 14.84
N GLY A 321 17.36 -11.12 14.22
CA GLY A 321 16.01 -11.57 14.50
C GLY A 321 15.33 -10.86 15.67
N LYS A 322 15.99 -9.91 16.34
CA LYS A 322 15.43 -9.16 17.48
C LYS A 322 15.16 -7.70 17.13
N LEU A 323 14.14 -7.14 17.79
CA LEU A 323 13.78 -5.73 17.69
C LEU A 323 13.74 -5.09 19.10
N PRO A 324 14.03 -3.79 19.22
CA PRO A 324 13.91 -3.06 20.49
C PRO A 324 12.43 -2.72 20.79
N VAL A 325 11.64 -3.76 21.10
CA VAL A 325 10.17 -3.72 21.23
C VAL A 325 9.68 -2.65 22.22
N ALA A 326 10.36 -2.46 23.35
CA ALA A 326 9.94 -1.52 24.39
C ALA A 326 9.95 -0.07 23.89
N GLU A 327 11.04 0.36 23.26
CA GLU A 327 11.16 1.71 22.71
C GLU A 327 10.20 1.91 21.53
N MET A 328 10.10 0.91 20.67
CA MET A 328 9.19 0.92 19.52
C MET A 328 7.72 1.01 19.93
N THR A 329 7.32 0.32 20.99
CA THR A 329 5.94 0.37 21.52
C THR A 329 5.60 1.75 22.05
N ARG A 330 6.56 2.42 22.71
CA ARG A 330 6.38 3.82 23.16
C ARG A 330 6.13 4.76 21.98
N LEU A 331 6.81 4.55 20.85
CA LEU A 331 6.67 5.36 19.65
C LEU A 331 5.42 5.01 18.83
N ALA A 332 4.90 3.78 18.93
CA ALA A 332 3.78 3.29 18.12
C ALA A 332 2.52 4.17 18.15
N GLN A 333 2.30 4.93 19.23
CA GLN A 333 1.16 5.86 19.32
C GLN A 333 1.19 6.96 18.25
N ASN A 334 2.37 7.35 17.76
CA ASN A 334 2.51 8.29 16.65
C ASN A 334 1.92 7.76 15.34
N VAL A 335 1.86 6.43 15.19
CA VAL A 335 1.32 5.74 14.01
C VAL A 335 -0.15 5.38 14.20
N LEU A 336 -0.55 5.01 15.42
CA LEU A 336 -1.93 4.60 15.72
C LEU A 336 -2.89 5.80 15.88
N LYS A 337 -2.37 6.96 16.29
CA LYS A 337 -3.12 8.22 16.44
C LYS A 337 -2.36 9.38 15.79
N PRO A 338 -2.05 9.29 14.48
CA PRO A 338 -1.19 10.24 13.79
C PRO A 338 -1.77 11.66 13.76
N GLU A 339 -3.10 11.82 13.87
CA GLU A 339 -3.76 13.12 13.99
C GLU A 339 -3.43 13.86 15.29
N THR A 340 -2.96 13.14 16.32
CA THR A 340 -2.59 13.72 17.61
C THR A 340 -1.10 14.05 17.72
N PHE A 341 -0.27 13.61 16.76
CA PHE A 341 1.18 13.79 16.78
C PHE A 341 1.60 15.24 17.02
N ILE A 342 0.98 16.17 16.29
CA ILE A 342 1.28 17.60 16.40
C ILE A 342 1.01 18.17 17.82
N ALA A 343 0.00 17.63 18.51
CA ALA A 343 -0.38 18.09 19.84
C ALA A 343 0.60 17.63 20.93
N THR A 344 1.43 16.63 20.65
CA THR A 344 2.46 16.12 21.58
C THR A 344 3.75 16.94 21.55
N ARG A 345 3.81 17.98 20.70
CA ARG A 345 5.03 18.75 20.47
C ARG A 345 5.04 20.07 21.24
N ASP A 346 6.16 20.32 21.90
CA ASP A 346 6.40 21.57 22.64
C ASP A 346 6.56 22.79 21.71
N ASP A 347 6.96 22.56 20.46
CA ASP A 347 7.21 23.56 19.43
C ASP A 347 5.99 23.85 18.53
N GLN A 348 4.79 23.41 18.94
CA GLN A 348 3.57 23.66 18.18
C GLN A 348 3.04 25.09 18.33
N ARG A 349 2.35 25.57 17.30
CA ARG A 349 1.57 26.82 17.31
C ARG A 349 0.21 26.59 16.71
N ALA A 350 -0.82 27.24 17.25
CA ALA A 350 -2.20 27.12 16.80
C ALA A 350 -2.78 28.50 16.44
N PHE A 351 -3.60 28.55 15.39
CA PHE A 351 -4.21 29.77 14.88
C PHE A 351 -5.64 29.51 14.39
N ASP A 352 -6.53 30.47 14.59
CA ASP A 352 -7.82 30.53 13.90
C ASP A 352 -7.71 31.57 12.77
N LEU A 353 -8.02 31.14 11.55
CA LEU A 353 -7.79 31.92 10.33
C LEU A 353 -9.07 32.00 9.49
N GLN A 354 -9.11 33.01 8.62
CA GLN A 354 -10.16 33.16 7.62
C GLN A 354 -9.56 33.18 6.21
N THR A 355 -10.13 32.43 5.26
CA THR A 355 -9.66 32.44 3.87
C THR A 355 -9.93 33.80 3.16
N PRO A 356 -9.04 34.22 2.23
CA PRO A 356 -7.73 33.65 1.95
C PRO A 356 -6.77 33.86 3.14
N ALA A 357 -6.03 32.80 3.48
CA ALA A 357 -5.16 32.78 4.64
C ALA A 357 -3.74 32.36 4.24
N THR A 358 -2.73 32.98 4.85
CA THR A 358 -1.31 32.74 4.60
C THR A 358 -0.54 32.55 5.91
N ILE A 359 0.27 31.50 5.98
CA ILE A 359 1.25 31.27 7.04
C ILE A 359 2.63 31.38 6.41
N ARG A 360 3.42 32.39 6.83
CA ARG A 360 4.80 32.61 6.40
C ARG A 360 5.75 32.13 7.48
N LEU A 361 6.66 31.25 7.12
CA LEU A 361 7.75 30.76 7.96
C LEU A 361 9.04 31.41 7.47
N ASN A 362 9.66 32.26 8.28
CA ASN A 362 10.88 32.96 7.92
C ASN A 362 12.12 32.24 8.48
N GLY A 363 13.23 32.30 7.74
CA GLY A 363 14.49 31.65 8.11
C GLY A 363 14.59 30.22 7.57
N ALA A 364 15.43 29.41 8.21
CA ALA A 364 15.66 28.01 7.85
C ALA A 364 15.15 27.09 8.97
N GLY A 365 14.53 25.98 8.60
CA GLY A 365 14.02 25.00 9.56
C GLY A 365 13.24 23.88 8.88
N THR A 366 12.42 23.18 9.66
CA THR A 366 11.52 22.15 9.14
C THR A 366 10.13 22.35 9.73
N LEU A 367 9.11 22.33 8.87
CA LEU A 367 7.73 22.10 9.29
C LEU A 367 7.55 20.61 9.53
N ASP A 368 7.61 20.19 10.79
CA ASP A 368 7.56 18.78 11.18
C ASP A 368 6.14 18.20 11.01
N ALA A 369 5.11 19.02 11.20
CA ALA A 369 3.71 18.65 10.99
C ALA A 369 2.82 19.87 10.77
N VAL A 370 1.72 19.67 10.03
CA VAL A 370 0.63 20.65 9.86
C VAL A 370 -0.73 19.98 9.98
N GLN A 371 -1.66 20.67 10.62
CA GLN A 371 -3.04 20.23 10.77
C GLN A 371 -3.99 21.38 10.38
N PHE A 372 -5.06 21.06 9.67
CA PHE A 372 -6.18 21.94 9.40
C PHE A 372 -7.46 21.33 9.96
N ARG A 373 -8.21 22.09 10.75
CA ARG A 373 -9.53 21.72 11.26
C ARG A 373 -10.57 22.58 10.57
N VAL A 374 -11.43 21.93 9.79
CA VAL A 374 -12.51 22.58 9.02
C VAL A 374 -13.85 22.12 9.59
N ALA A 375 -14.65 23.05 10.09
CA ALA A 375 -15.97 22.72 10.64
C ALA A 375 -16.87 22.09 9.57
N LYS A 376 -17.66 21.07 9.93
CA LYS A 376 -18.54 20.31 9.02
C LYS A 376 -19.61 21.13 8.30
N LYS A 377 -19.89 22.35 8.80
CA LYS A 377 -20.77 23.32 8.13
C LYS A 377 -20.17 23.92 6.85
N PHE A 378 -18.85 23.79 6.65
CA PHE A 378 -18.15 24.23 5.46
C PHE A 378 -17.80 23.04 4.58
N ASP A 379 -17.80 23.24 3.25
CA ASP A 379 -17.35 22.21 2.30
C ASP A 379 -15.84 22.37 2.04
N PRO A 380 -14.98 21.47 2.57
CA PRO A 380 -13.53 21.53 2.36
C PRO A 380 -13.11 21.35 0.91
N LYS A 381 -13.97 20.80 0.03
CA LYS A 381 -13.67 20.65 -1.41
C LYS A 381 -13.53 21.99 -2.13
N THR A 382 -13.99 23.08 -1.51
CA THR A 382 -13.83 24.44 -2.03
C THR A 382 -12.47 25.07 -1.72
N LEU A 383 -11.66 24.43 -0.86
CA LEU A 383 -10.35 24.92 -0.44
C LEU A 383 -9.27 24.47 -1.43
N THR A 384 -8.37 25.39 -1.76
CA THR A 384 -7.12 25.13 -2.48
C THR A 384 -5.95 25.40 -1.56
N LEU A 385 -5.06 24.42 -1.42
CA LEU A 385 -3.80 24.53 -0.70
C LEU A 385 -2.69 24.92 -1.67
N THR A 386 -1.88 25.90 -1.31
CA THR A 386 -0.61 26.20 -2.00
C THR A 386 0.54 26.22 -1.01
N ILE A 387 1.64 25.56 -1.37
CA ILE A 387 2.89 25.55 -0.59
C ILE A 387 4.00 26.12 -1.48
N ARG A 388 4.80 27.04 -0.96
CA ARG A 388 5.96 27.63 -1.66
C ARG A 388 7.23 27.59 -0.84
N TYR A 389 8.36 27.39 -1.52
CA TYR A 389 9.70 27.70 -0.99
C TYR A 389 10.27 28.87 -1.79
N GLY A 390 10.33 30.05 -1.17
CA GLY A 390 10.55 31.31 -1.89
C GLY A 390 9.49 31.50 -2.99
N ASP A 391 9.92 31.73 -4.22
CA ASP A 391 9.03 31.95 -5.38
C ASP A 391 8.57 30.65 -6.06
N GLN A 392 9.07 29.48 -5.62
CA GLN A 392 8.75 28.20 -6.25
C GLN A 392 7.51 27.56 -5.62
N ILE A 393 6.51 27.23 -6.46
CA ILE A 393 5.33 26.48 -6.05
C ILE A 393 5.69 25.01 -5.90
N ALA A 394 5.73 24.53 -4.66
CA ALA A 394 6.01 23.14 -4.33
C ALA A 394 4.76 22.25 -4.36
N ALA A 395 3.59 22.84 -4.11
CA ALA A 395 2.29 22.18 -4.22
C ALA A 395 1.21 23.22 -4.52
N GLN A 396 0.27 22.92 -5.43
CA GLN A 396 -0.95 23.70 -5.65
C GLN A 396 -2.06 22.79 -6.16
N LEU A 397 -3.07 22.54 -5.32
CA LEU A 397 -4.11 21.53 -5.54
C LEU A 397 -5.29 21.72 -4.57
N PRO A 398 -6.46 21.11 -4.83
CA PRO A 398 -7.55 21.05 -3.86
C PRO A 398 -7.07 20.47 -2.53
N LEU A 399 -7.58 21.00 -1.41
CA LEU A 399 -7.19 20.53 -0.08
C LEU A 399 -7.42 19.02 0.06
N VAL A 400 -8.57 18.53 -0.39
CA VAL A 400 -8.91 17.10 -0.35
C VAL A 400 -7.90 16.23 -1.12
N ALA A 401 -7.45 16.68 -2.30
CA ALA A 401 -6.48 15.98 -3.13
C ALA A 401 -5.10 15.88 -2.46
N PHE A 402 -4.66 16.94 -1.76
CA PHE A 402 -3.41 16.88 -0.99
C PHE A 402 -3.46 15.86 0.14
N PHE A 403 -4.62 15.61 0.73
CA PHE A 403 -4.73 14.72 1.88
C PHE A 403 -5.21 13.32 1.52
N GLY A 404 -5.47 13.02 0.25
CA GLY A 404 -5.94 11.69 -0.18
C GLY A 404 -6.65 11.76 -1.52
N ASP A 405 -7.98 11.69 -1.49
CA ASP A 405 -8.81 11.59 -2.69
C ASP A 405 -9.02 12.92 -3.42
N HIS A 406 -9.21 12.88 -4.74
CA HIS A 406 -9.28 14.08 -5.58
C HIS A 406 -10.61 14.84 -5.50
N ASP A 407 -11.73 14.15 -5.28
CA ASP A 407 -13.07 14.75 -5.43
C ASP A 407 -13.95 14.60 -4.18
N GLN A 408 -13.61 13.68 -3.29
CA GLN A 408 -14.41 13.34 -2.14
C GLN A 408 -13.62 13.45 -0.84
N ILE A 409 -14.34 13.64 0.26
CA ILE A 409 -13.74 13.50 1.60
C ILE A 409 -13.65 12.01 1.90
N ALA A 410 -12.48 11.43 1.68
CA ALA A 410 -12.18 10.05 1.98
C ALA A 410 -11.52 9.96 3.36
N LEU A 411 -12.30 9.64 4.39
CA LEU A 411 -11.75 9.47 5.75
C LEU A 411 -10.78 8.30 5.76
N HIS A 412 -9.54 8.56 6.13
CA HIS A 412 -8.52 7.53 6.34
C HIS A 412 -7.45 8.03 7.29
N ARG A 413 -6.83 7.10 8.01
CA ARG A 413 -5.60 7.36 8.78
C ARG A 413 -4.40 6.69 8.12
N SER A 414 -3.36 7.47 7.87
CA SER A 414 -2.01 6.95 7.62
C SER A 414 -0.99 7.69 8.47
N THR A 415 0.20 7.14 8.65
CA THR A 415 1.23 7.74 9.50
C THR A 415 1.63 9.14 9.03
N PRO A 416 1.97 9.36 7.73
CA PRO A 416 2.43 10.68 7.32
C PRO A 416 1.29 11.63 6.94
N ILE A 417 0.08 11.14 6.64
CA ILE A 417 -1.01 12.01 6.15
C ILE A 417 -2.40 11.39 6.33
N GLY A 418 -3.45 12.20 6.46
CA GLY A 418 -4.80 11.66 6.41
C GLY A 418 -5.90 12.65 6.73
N ILE A 419 -7.13 12.12 6.75
CA ILE A 419 -8.36 12.85 7.05
C ILE A 419 -9.14 12.06 8.09
N VAL A 420 -9.36 12.66 9.25
CA VAL A 420 -10.24 12.11 10.29
C VAL A 420 -11.38 13.05 10.56
N GLU A 421 -12.42 12.56 11.21
CA GLU A 421 -13.54 13.38 11.64
C GLU A 421 -13.70 13.38 13.15
N THR A 422 -14.31 14.46 13.62
CA THR A 422 -14.86 14.64 14.95
C THR A 422 -16.36 14.93 14.80
N ASP A 423 -17.06 15.13 15.91
CA ASP A 423 -18.49 15.43 15.87
C ASP A 423 -18.81 16.69 15.04
N ASP A 424 -17.94 17.70 15.08
CA ASP A 424 -18.19 19.02 14.50
C ASP A 424 -17.25 19.42 13.34
N ALA A 425 -16.17 18.66 13.10
CA ALA A 425 -15.14 19.05 12.14
C ALA A 425 -14.46 17.87 11.42
N TYR A 426 -13.92 18.16 10.24
CA TYR A 426 -12.90 17.37 9.58
C TYR A 426 -11.51 17.86 9.99
N ILE A 427 -10.61 16.93 10.29
CA ILE A 427 -9.21 17.18 10.62
C ILE A 427 -8.35 16.59 9.52
N PHE A 428 -7.70 17.48 8.77
CA PHE A 428 -6.69 17.15 7.77
C PHE A 428 -5.32 17.27 8.46
N TYR A 429 -4.49 16.23 8.42
CA TYR A 429 -3.18 16.26 9.06
C TYR A 429 -2.11 15.73 8.10
N SER A 430 -0.93 16.36 8.13
CA SER A 430 0.28 15.91 7.46
C SER A 430 1.42 15.97 8.45
N ASN A 431 2.05 14.83 8.66
CA ASN A 431 3.25 14.61 9.46
C ASN A 431 4.48 14.37 8.56
N TYR A 432 4.40 14.71 7.27
CA TYR A 432 5.57 14.79 6.42
C TYR A 432 6.44 15.97 6.87
N PRO A 433 7.71 15.75 7.25
CA PRO A 433 8.61 16.86 7.50
C PRO A 433 8.85 17.64 6.20
N MET A 434 8.74 18.96 6.24
CA MET A 434 8.96 19.83 5.09
C MET A 434 10.12 20.79 5.41
N PRO A 435 11.38 20.39 5.16
CA PRO A 435 12.53 21.26 5.38
C PRO A 435 12.55 22.42 4.39
N PHE A 436 13.00 23.58 4.85
CA PHE A 436 13.16 24.78 4.04
C PHE A 436 14.40 25.56 4.47
N GLN A 437 15.07 26.14 3.49
CA GLN A 437 16.35 26.84 3.70
C GLN A 437 16.16 28.37 3.76
N ASN A 438 15.21 28.91 3.01
CA ASN A 438 15.02 30.35 2.82
C ASN A 438 13.55 30.76 2.99
N GLY A 439 12.91 30.19 4.01
CA GLY A 439 11.50 30.37 4.30
C GLY A 439 10.54 29.49 3.49
N MET A 440 9.30 29.46 3.94
CA MET A 440 8.22 28.67 3.37
C MET A 440 6.90 29.42 3.56
N THR A 441 6.01 29.32 2.58
CA THR A 441 4.66 29.89 2.68
C THR A 441 3.61 28.80 2.47
N ILE A 442 2.59 28.79 3.31
CA ILE A 442 1.41 27.91 3.21
C ILE A 442 0.18 28.80 3.05
N GLU A 443 -0.56 28.60 1.97
CA GLU A 443 -1.76 29.38 1.66
C GLU A 443 -2.98 28.46 1.54
N LEU A 444 -4.07 28.86 2.20
CA LEU A 444 -5.40 28.28 1.96
C LEU A 444 -6.30 29.36 1.36
N THR A 445 -6.84 29.07 0.18
CA THR A 445 -7.82 29.93 -0.50
C THR A 445 -9.13 29.19 -0.67
N SER A 446 -10.26 29.90 -0.68
CA SER A 446 -11.57 29.35 -1.02
C SER A 446 -12.34 30.36 -1.86
N ARG A 447 -13.34 29.88 -2.60
CA ARG A 447 -14.27 30.73 -3.36
C ARG A 447 -15.11 31.63 -2.45
N ALA A 448 -15.34 31.20 -1.22
CA ALA A 448 -16.07 31.96 -0.20
C ALA A 448 -15.23 32.05 1.08
N PRO A 449 -15.33 33.15 1.85
CA PRO A 449 -14.63 33.25 3.13
C PRO A 449 -15.03 32.11 4.07
N MET A 450 -14.03 31.39 4.57
CA MET A 450 -14.18 30.23 5.43
C MET A 450 -13.29 30.39 6.64
N ILE A 451 -13.83 30.10 7.82
CA ILE A 451 -13.07 30.06 9.06
C ILE A 451 -12.59 28.63 9.30
N PHE A 452 -11.31 28.49 9.63
CA PHE A 452 -10.70 27.21 9.96
C PHE A 452 -9.63 27.41 11.04
N SER A 453 -9.35 26.35 11.80
CA SER A 453 -8.23 26.35 12.73
C SER A 453 -7.06 25.61 12.10
N THR A 454 -5.85 26.03 12.39
CA THR A 454 -4.64 25.34 11.96
C THR A 454 -3.65 25.18 13.11
N ARG A 455 -2.89 24.09 13.08
CA ARG A 455 -1.74 23.87 13.94
C ARG A 455 -0.53 23.57 13.09
N VAL A 456 0.63 24.08 13.48
CA VAL A 456 1.93 23.79 12.88
C VAL A 456 2.92 23.40 13.98
N ALA A 457 3.78 22.44 13.73
CA ALA A 457 4.94 22.14 14.58
C ALA A 457 6.22 22.37 13.80
N LEU A 458 7.18 23.05 14.42
CA LEU A 458 8.37 23.56 13.75
C LEU A 458 9.63 23.17 14.50
N SER A 459 10.61 22.61 13.80
CA SER A 459 11.94 22.37 14.35
C SER A 459 12.99 23.25 13.68
N ARG A 460 14.12 23.45 14.39
CA ARG A 460 15.31 24.13 13.84
C ARG A 460 16.19 23.21 13.00
N GLU A 461 15.81 21.94 12.88
CA GLU A 461 16.53 21.00 12.04
C GLU A 461 16.31 21.36 10.58
N THR A 462 17.36 21.22 9.78
CA THR A 462 17.30 21.42 8.33
C THR A 462 17.91 20.21 7.65
N ARG A 463 17.48 19.95 6.41
CA ARG A 463 18.01 18.90 5.54
C ARG A 463 18.20 19.48 4.15
N HIS A 464 19.08 18.87 3.36
CA HIS A 464 19.30 19.22 1.95
C HIS A 464 18.21 18.66 1.03
N ALA A 465 16.96 18.87 1.43
CA ALA A 465 15.76 18.34 0.81
C ALA A 465 14.64 19.36 0.96
N GLN A 466 13.68 19.32 0.03
CA GLN A 466 12.42 20.04 0.11
C GLN A 466 11.29 19.07 -0.20
N PHE A 467 10.15 19.20 0.46
CA PHE A 467 8.96 18.38 0.20
C PHE A 467 8.12 18.99 -0.91
N TRP A 468 7.81 18.21 -1.95
CA TRP A 468 7.06 18.63 -3.13
C TRP A 468 5.88 17.70 -3.37
N VAL A 469 4.84 18.25 -3.99
CA VAL A 469 3.66 17.50 -4.42
C VAL A 469 3.35 17.81 -5.87
N ARG A 470 3.32 16.76 -6.70
CA ARG A 470 2.79 16.83 -8.07
C ARG A 470 1.35 16.35 -8.06
N TYR A 471 0.45 17.17 -8.63
CA TYR A 471 -0.96 16.85 -8.78
C TYR A 471 -1.34 16.82 -10.25
N ASP A 472 -1.77 15.65 -10.72
CA ASP A 472 -2.26 15.45 -12.07
C ASP A 472 -3.76 15.14 -11.99
N PRO A 473 -4.66 16.03 -12.46
CA PRO A 473 -6.10 15.82 -12.43
C PRO A 473 -6.53 14.55 -13.17
N LYS A 474 -7.71 14.03 -12.84
CA LYS A 474 -8.25 12.80 -13.43
C LYS A 474 -8.47 12.94 -14.94
N GLN A 475 -7.77 12.13 -15.73
CA GLN A 475 -7.97 12.03 -17.18
C GLN A 475 -8.55 10.68 -17.58
N LYS A 476 -9.40 10.68 -18.61
CA LYS A 476 -10.03 9.47 -19.15
C LYS A 476 -9.07 8.71 -20.03
N LEU A 477 -8.94 7.41 -19.77
CA LEU A 477 -8.08 6.52 -20.53
C LEU A 477 -8.89 5.82 -21.62
N ALA A 478 -8.26 5.65 -22.78
CA ALA A 478 -8.84 4.94 -23.92
C ALA A 478 -8.62 3.43 -23.76
N LEU A 479 -9.63 2.64 -24.14
CA LEU A 479 -9.51 1.18 -24.23
C LEU A 479 -8.34 0.79 -25.15
N TYR A 480 -7.47 -0.10 -24.69
CA TYR A 480 -6.24 -0.50 -25.40
C TYR A 480 -5.27 0.65 -25.67
N GLY A 481 -5.43 1.77 -24.95
CA GLY A 481 -4.53 2.91 -24.99
C GLY A 481 -3.23 2.65 -24.24
N PRO A 482 -2.30 3.61 -24.28
CA PRO A 482 -1.07 3.53 -23.49
C PRO A 482 -1.37 3.55 -21.98
N ASP A 483 -0.37 3.19 -21.19
CA ASP A 483 -0.39 3.37 -19.74
C ASP A 483 -0.61 4.85 -19.39
N TYR A 484 -1.25 5.10 -18.25
CA TYR A 484 -1.26 6.44 -17.66
C TYR A 484 0.15 6.76 -17.14
N GLN A 485 0.70 7.91 -17.52
CA GLN A 485 2.09 8.27 -17.22
C GLN A 485 2.19 9.51 -16.34
N VAL A 486 3.09 9.47 -15.37
CA VAL A 486 3.44 10.61 -14.52
C VAL A 486 4.96 10.72 -14.47
N ALA A 487 5.48 11.95 -14.58
CA ALA A 487 6.91 12.21 -14.54
C ALA A 487 7.29 13.19 -13.42
N LEU A 488 8.36 12.91 -12.68
CA LEU A 488 8.99 13.82 -11.74
C LEU A 488 10.34 14.30 -12.29
N PRO A 489 10.68 15.59 -12.18
CA PRO A 489 11.97 16.10 -12.65
C PRO A 489 13.08 15.97 -11.60
N GLY A 490 14.33 15.90 -12.07
CA GLY A 490 15.53 16.06 -11.24
C GLY A 490 15.81 14.88 -10.30
N ASP A 491 16.59 15.14 -9.26
CA ASP A 491 16.99 14.13 -8.27
C ASP A 491 16.11 14.21 -7.03
N GLY A 492 15.68 13.06 -6.54
CA GLY A 492 14.75 13.03 -5.44
C GLY A 492 14.43 11.65 -4.91
N LYS A 493 13.39 11.61 -4.08
CA LYS A 493 12.91 10.39 -3.41
C LYS A 493 11.39 10.41 -3.35
N LEU A 494 10.74 9.42 -3.96
CA LEU A 494 9.29 9.21 -3.91
C LEU A 494 8.90 8.69 -2.53
N VAL A 495 8.08 9.45 -1.79
CA VAL A 495 7.66 9.11 -0.42
C VAL A 495 6.17 8.88 -0.28
N GLY A 496 5.39 9.19 -1.30
CA GLY A 496 3.99 8.83 -1.34
C GLY A 496 3.40 8.94 -2.73
N LEU A 497 2.35 8.18 -2.96
CA LEU A 497 1.58 8.23 -4.19
C LEU A 497 0.13 7.87 -3.87
N VAL A 498 -0.79 8.63 -4.43
CA VAL A 498 -2.22 8.35 -4.46
C VAL A 498 -2.64 8.26 -5.92
N LEU A 499 -3.33 7.18 -6.27
CA LEU A 499 -4.01 6.96 -7.53
C LEU A 499 -5.52 7.00 -7.28
N ALA A 500 -6.18 8.07 -7.73
CA ALA A 500 -7.63 8.21 -7.64
C ALA A 500 -8.27 7.77 -8.96
N THR A 501 -9.26 6.87 -8.86
CA THR A 501 -9.94 6.28 -10.01
C THR A 501 -11.45 6.49 -9.95
N ASP A 502 -12.07 6.70 -11.11
CA ASP A 502 -13.53 6.69 -11.25
C ASP A 502 -13.99 6.36 -12.68
N GLU A 503 -15.30 6.42 -12.89
CA GLU A 503 -15.97 6.26 -14.19
C GLU A 503 -15.57 4.97 -14.94
N GLN A 504 -15.49 3.84 -14.21
CA GLN A 504 -15.36 2.53 -14.86
C GLN A 504 -16.63 2.24 -15.69
N ASP A 505 -16.44 1.89 -16.97
CA ASP A 505 -17.51 1.49 -17.87
C ASP A 505 -17.37 0.00 -18.23
N LEU A 506 -17.97 -0.87 -17.42
CA LEU A 506 -17.88 -2.32 -17.56
C LEU A 506 -18.48 -2.84 -18.88
N ASP A 507 -19.56 -2.20 -19.35
CA ASP A 507 -20.29 -2.64 -20.54
C ASP A 507 -19.48 -2.43 -21.83
N LYS A 508 -18.50 -1.52 -21.79
CA LYS A 508 -17.59 -1.26 -22.92
C LYS A 508 -16.41 -2.22 -23.00
N ILE A 509 -16.20 -3.08 -22.00
CA ILE A 509 -15.09 -4.03 -22.01
C ILE A 509 -15.45 -5.21 -22.91
N PRO A 510 -14.66 -5.50 -23.97
CA PRO A 510 -14.97 -6.61 -24.87
C PRO A 510 -14.95 -7.96 -24.15
N LYS A 511 -16.00 -8.75 -24.35
CA LYS A 511 -16.07 -10.13 -23.89
C LYS A 511 -15.17 -11.00 -24.77
N ILE A 512 -14.23 -11.70 -24.14
CA ILE A 512 -13.35 -12.64 -24.84
C ILE A 512 -13.78 -14.05 -24.47
N PHE A 513 -13.98 -14.91 -25.48
CA PHE A 513 -14.41 -16.30 -25.31
C PHE A 513 -13.22 -17.25 -25.37
N ALA A 514 -13.29 -18.33 -24.59
CA ALA A 514 -12.23 -19.31 -24.53
C ALA A 514 -12.05 -20.03 -25.88
N PRO A 515 -10.81 -20.37 -26.29
CA PRO A 515 -10.56 -21.05 -27.56
C PRO A 515 -11.39 -22.35 -27.68
N GLY A 516 -12.14 -22.49 -28.77
CA GLY A 516 -13.00 -23.65 -29.01
C GLY A 516 -14.31 -23.66 -28.21
N LYS A 517 -14.61 -22.63 -27.41
CA LYS A 517 -15.82 -22.53 -26.58
C LYS A 517 -16.51 -21.16 -26.76
N PRO A 518 -17.30 -20.96 -27.82
CA PRO A 518 -17.85 -19.65 -28.20
C PRO A 518 -18.85 -19.04 -27.21
N ASN A 519 -19.33 -19.81 -26.22
CA ASN A 519 -20.28 -19.37 -25.20
C ASN A 519 -19.67 -19.34 -23.79
N GLU A 520 -18.39 -19.66 -23.65
CA GLU A 520 -17.68 -19.65 -22.37
C GLU A 520 -16.69 -18.48 -22.41
N GLU A 521 -16.93 -17.43 -21.63
CA GLU A 521 -15.96 -16.35 -21.47
C GLU A 521 -14.63 -16.93 -20.97
N ASP A 522 -13.53 -16.50 -21.56
CA ASP A 522 -12.18 -16.83 -21.14
C ASP A 522 -12.02 -16.34 -19.69
N SER A 523 -11.88 -17.27 -18.75
CA SER A 523 -11.85 -16.95 -17.32
C SER A 523 -10.72 -15.99 -16.98
N VAL A 524 -9.59 -16.07 -17.69
CA VAL A 524 -8.41 -15.20 -17.50
C VAL A 524 -8.66 -13.79 -18.04
N LYS A 525 -9.60 -13.65 -18.99
CA LYS A 525 -9.96 -12.38 -19.63
C LYS A 525 -11.39 -11.96 -19.31
N ARG A 526 -11.88 -12.35 -18.15
CA ARG A 526 -13.18 -11.91 -17.65
C ARG A 526 -13.03 -10.52 -17.07
N ALA A 527 -13.99 -9.63 -17.33
CA ALA A 527 -14.04 -8.32 -16.68
C ALA A 527 -14.80 -8.40 -15.35
N TRP A 528 -14.37 -7.63 -14.35
CA TRP A 528 -15.10 -7.46 -13.09
C TRP A 528 -14.91 -6.05 -12.53
N ALA A 529 -15.73 -5.69 -11.54
CA ALA A 529 -15.65 -4.38 -10.87
C ALA A 529 -14.26 -4.19 -10.25
N MET A 530 -13.62 -3.05 -10.50
CA MET A 530 -12.23 -2.76 -10.10
C MET A 530 -11.13 -3.59 -10.77
N GLY A 531 -11.41 -4.39 -11.81
CA GLY A 531 -10.36 -5.10 -12.56
C GLY A 531 -9.33 -4.17 -13.24
N TYR A 532 -9.59 -2.86 -13.32
CA TYR A 532 -8.58 -1.88 -13.73
C TYR A 532 -7.43 -1.74 -12.72
N LEU A 533 -7.62 -2.15 -11.45
CA LEU A 533 -6.57 -2.12 -10.44
C LEU A 533 -5.51 -3.20 -10.67
N GLU A 534 -5.78 -4.17 -11.52
CA GLU A 534 -4.83 -5.21 -11.93
C GLU A 534 -3.80 -4.75 -12.97
N GLY A 535 -3.85 -3.46 -13.30
CA GLY A 535 -2.86 -2.84 -14.14
C GLY A 535 -1.51 -2.78 -13.43
N ASN A 536 -0.45 -3.06 -14.18
CA ASN A 536 0.91 -2.97 -13.68
C ASN A 536 1.30 -1.54 -13.28
N LEU A 537 2.14 -1.43 -12.24
CA LEU A 537 2.85 -0.18 -11.94
C LEU A 537 4.34 -0.36 -12.21
N HIS A 538 4.91 0.50 -13.07
CA HIS A 538 6.35 0.55 -13.34
C HIS A 538 6.94 1.91 -12.98
N LEU A 539 7.90 1.91 -12.06
CA LEU A 539 8.73 3.05 -11.68
C LEU A 539 10.09 2.91 -12.37
N LEU A 540 10.54 3.93 -13.10
CA LEU A 540 11.82 3.95 -13.82
C LEU A 540 12.48 5.32 -13.69
N ASP A 541 13.70 5.40 -13.15
CA ASP A 541 14.45 6.64 -13.12
C ASP A 541 15.32 6.86 -14.36
N GLY A 542 15.83 8.08 -14.52
CA GLY A 542 16.73 8.43 -15.62
C GLY A 542 18.12 7.79 -15.54
N ALA A 543 18.45 7.10 -14.45
CA ALA A 543 19.67 6.30 -14.30
C ALA A 543 19.46 4.80 -14.61
N GLY A 544 18.23 4.39 -14.93
CA GLY A 544 17.86 3.01 -15.27
C GLY A 544 17.52 2.12 -14.07
N SER A 545 17.44 2.67 -12.85
CA SER A 545 16.88 1.95 -11.71
C SER A 545 15.38 1.79 -11.92
N SER A 546 14.85 0.60 -11.66
CA SER A 546 13.43 0.33 -11.83
C SER A 546 12.83 -0.46 -10.68
N ARG A 547 11.51 -0.32 -10.51
CA ARG A 547 10.70 -1.16 -9.62
C ARG A 547 9.35 -1.40 -10.26
N MET A 548 8.91 -2.64 -10.25
CA MET A 548 7.66 -3.08 -10.89
C MET A 548 6.74 -3.74 -9.86
N TYR A 549 5.44 -3.61 -10.08
CA TYR A 549 4.38 -4.26 -9.31
C TYR A 549 3.34 -4.85 -10.27
N GLY A 550 2.83 -6.04 -9.96
CA GLY A 550 1.88 -6.82 -10.79
C GLY A 550 0.46 -6.31 -10.85
N GLY A 551 0.12 -5.39 -9.96
CA GLY A 551 -1.14 -4.70 -9.89
C GLY A 551 -1.03 -3.52 -8.93
N HIS A 552 -1.97 -2.58 -9.04
CA HIS A 552 -2.09 -1.44 -8.14
C HIS A 552 -2.46 -1.90 -6.73
N GLU A 553 -3.22 -2.98 -6.57
CA GLU A 553 -3.53 -3.52 -5.27
C GLU A 553 -2.33 -4.20 -4.62
N GLU A 554 -1.45 -4.94 -5.32
CA GLU A 554 -0.21 -5.43 -4.71
C GLU A 554 0.74 -4.28 -4.39
N TRP A 555 0.78 -3.24 -5.24
CA TRP A 555 1.50 -2.02 -4.90
C TRP A 555 0.99 -1.43 -3.58
N ALA A 556 -0.32 -1.31 -3.36
CA ALA A 556 -0.89 -0.91 -2.07
C ALA A 556 -0.84 -2.01 -0.98
N SER A 557 -0.17 -3.13 -1.29
CA SER A 557 -0.08 -4.35 -0.49
C SER A 557 -1.44 -5.00 -0.20
N GLY A 558 -2.51 -4.55 -0.85
CA GLY A 558 -3.88 -4.77 -0.46
C GLY A 558 -4.40 -6.18 -0.70
N ALA A 559 -3.98 -6.79 -1.81
CA ALA A 559 -4.30 -8.15 -2.26
C ALA A 559 -5.80 -8.51 -2.28
N PHE A 560 -6.28 -8.92 -3.46
CA PHE A 560 -7.71 -9.15 -3.74
C PHE A 560 -8.60 -7.93 -3.38
N TYR A 561 -8.07 -6.71 -3.47
CA TYR A 561 -8.79 -5.46 -3.18
C TYR A 561 -9.35 -5.32 -1.75
N PHE A 562 -9.00 -6.21 -0.81
CA PHE A 562 -9.64 -6.26 0.51
C PHE A 562 -9.05 -5.29 1.53
N ASN A 563 -7.97 -4.58 1.19
CA ASN A 563 -7.36 -3.56 2.04
C ASN A 563 -8.15 -2.25 1.97
N GLN A 564 -9.22 -2.13 2.76
CA GLN A 564 -9.68 -0.80 3.13
C GLN A 564 -8.62 -0.23 4.08
N GLY A 565 -8.11 0.99 3.88
CA GLY A 565 -7.15 1.62 4.81
C GLY A 565 -7.74 1.79 6.22
N TYR A 566 -7.11 2.55 7.12
CA TYR A 566 -7.73 2.90 8.41
C TYR A 566 -8.99 3.76 8.19
N THR A 567 -10.13 3.14 7.90
CA THR A 567 -11.42 3.78 7.71
C THR A 567 -12.28 3.58 8.95
N ASN A 568 -13.17 4.54 9.21
CA ASN A 568 -14.22 4.41 10.20
C ASN A 568 -15.58 4.28 9.46
N PRO A 569 -16.50 3.38 9.86
CA PRO A 569 -16.39 2.43 10.97
C PRO A 569 -15.28 1.38 10.74
N PRO A 570 -14.74 0.77 11.81
CA PRO A 570 -13.63 -0.16 11.71
C PRO A 570 -14.04 -1.41 10.90
N GLY A 571 -13.66 -1.41 9.63
CA GLY A 571 -13.79 -2.54 8.70
C GLY A 571 -12.63 -2.65 7.70
N GLY A 572 -11.72 -1.67 7.72
CA GLY A 572 -10.49 -1.69 6.95
C GLY A 572 -9.32 -2.34 7.67
N SER A 573 -8.39 -2.89 6.89
CA SER A 573 -7.11 -3.35 7.43
C SER A 573 -6.33 -2.16 7.98
N ASN A 574 -5.77 -2.36 9.19
CA ASN A 574 -5.01 -1.40 10.00
C ASN A 574 -3.66 -1.00 9.37
N ARG A 575 -3.63 -0.64 8.08
CA ARG A 575 -2.38 -0.39 7.37
C ARG A 575 -2.04 1.07 7.36
N ALA A 576 -1.02 1.42 8.11
CA ALA A 576 -0.66 2.82 8.34
C ALA A 576 0.01 3.49 7.13
N PHE A 577 0.25 2.75 6.04
CA PHE A 577 1.10 3.19 4.93
C PHE A 577 0.59 2.79 3.54
N GLY A 578 -0.57 2.15 3.44
CA GLY A 578 -1.14 1.83 2.14
C GLY A 578 -2.53 1.24 2.25
N GLY A 579 -3.36 1.52 1.27
CA GLY A 579 -4.78 1.16 1.31
C GLY A 579 -5.51 1.41 0.02
N ILE A 580 -6.72 0.86 -0.05
CA ILE A 580 -7.67 1.00 -1.15
C ILE A 580 -8.99 1.50 -0.54
N LEU A 581 -9.28 2.78 -0.74
CA LEU A 581 -10.56 3.36 -0.32
C LEU A 581 -11.59 3.05 -1.40
N ARG A 582 -12.62 2.29 -1.03
CA ARG A 582 -13.70 1.87 -1.93
C ARG A 582 -14.97 2.64 -1.59
N TYR A 583 -15.63 3.15 -2.61
CA TYR A 583 -16.90 3.88 -2.44
C TYR A 583 -18.03 2.93 -2.78
N LYS A 584 -19.12 2.94 -1.98
CA LYS A 584 -20.23 1.98 -2.11
C LYS A 584 -19.79 0.52 -2.27
N GLY A 585 -18.69 0.13 -1.60
CA GLY A 585 -18.10 -1.21 -1.67
C GLY A 585 -17.38 -1.54 -3.00
N GLY A 586 -17.04 -0.55 -3.81
CA GLY A 586 -16.38 -0.70 -5.12
C GLY A 586 -17.35 -0.99 -6.28
N LYS A 587 -18.66 -1.04 -6.00
CA LYS A 587 -19.70 -1.34 -7.01
C LYS A 587 -19.90 -0.21 -8.01
N ASP A 588 -19.55 1.02 -7.64
CA ASP A 588 -19.60 2.20 -8.50
C ASP A 588 -18.34 2.36 -9.37
N GLY A 589 -17.40 1.40 -9.29
CA GLY A 589 -16.15 1.45 -10.05
C GLY A 589 -15.15 2.47 -9.52
N TYR A 590 -15.40 3.07 -8.35
CA TYR A 590 -14.54 4.08 -7.75
C TYR A 590 -13.58 3.45 -6.72
N ALA A 591 -12.29 3.76 -6.84
CA ALA A 591 -11.30 3.44 -5.83
C ALA A 591 -10.23 4.54 -5.69
N THR A 592 -9.75 4.75 -4.47
CA THR A 592 -8.54 5.54 -4.22
C THR A 592 -7.49 4.60 -3.66
N VAL A 593 -6.44 4.37 -4.43
CA VAL A 593 -5.32 3.52 -4.03
C VAL A 593 -4.18 4.41 -3.56
N PHE A 594 -3.62 4.13 -2.39
CA PHE A 594 -2.51 4.91 -1.87
C PHE A 594 -1.43 4.03 -1.27
N ARG A 595 -0.18 4.49 -1.38
CA ARG A 595 0.95 3.99 -0.59
C ARG A 595 1.86 5.14 -0.23
N TYR A 596 2.25 5.16 1.04
CA TYR A 596 3.23 6.06 1.60
C TYR A 596 4.45 5.24 1.98
N PHE A 597 5.60 5.63 1.45
CA PHE A 597 6.82 4.86 1.56
C PHE A 597 7.63 5.31 2.77
N ASN A 598 8.25 4.37 3.47
CA ASN A 598 9.30 4.66 4.43
C ASN A 598 10.66 4.80 3.72
N ASP A 599 11.72 5.12 4.44
CA ASP A 599 13.04 5.34 3.81
C ASP A 599 13.63 4.13 3.08
N LEU A 600 13.29 2.91 3.48
CA LEU A 600 13.72 1.69 2.77
C LEU A 600 12.84 1.41 1.55
N SER A 601 11.54 1.69 1.64
CA SER A 601 10.58 1.48 0.56
C SER A 601 10.55 2.62 -0.43
N ALA A 602 11.04 3.80 -0.07
CA ALA A 602 10.98 4.99 -0.88
C ALA A 602 11.84 4.80 -2.12
N PHE A 603 11.29 5.13 -3.28
CA PHE A 603 12.02 5.02 -4.53
C PHE A 603 12.89 6.26 -4.70
N ARG A 604 14.20 6.12 -4.47
CA ARG A 604 15.16 7.16 -4.83
C ARG A 604 15.36 7.18 -6.34
N PHE A 605 15.37 8.37 -6.92
CA PHE A 605 15.51 8.55 -8.36
C PHE A 605 16.57 9.60 -8.69
N LYS A 606 17.27 9.39 -9.80
CA LYS A 606 18.22 10.32 -10.40
C LYS A 606 17.79 10.66 -11.82
N ASN A 607 18.02 11.91 -12.24
CA ASN A 607 17.68 12.41 -13.57
C ASN A 607 16.18 12.27 -13.92
N GLY A 608 15.31 12.36 -12.92
CA GLY A 608 13.86 12.22 -13.04
C GLY A 608 13.34 10.82 -12.75
N LEU A 609 12.02 10.72 -12.58
CA LEU A 609 11.29 9.47 -12.36
C LEU A 609 10.09 9.41 -13.30
N GLN A 610 9.94 8.32 -14.04
CA GLN A 610 8.73 7.99 -14.79
C GLN A 610 7.95 6.91 -14.06
N MET A 611 6.65 7.11 -13.94
CA MET A 611 5.70 6.16 -13.36
C MET A 611 4.64 5.84 -14.40
N ASN A 612 4.49 4.55 -14.71
CA ASN A 612 3.53 4.06 -15.70
C ASN A 612 2.51 3.15 -15.00
N PHE A 613 1.23 3.43 -15.21
CA PHE A 613 0.10 2.72 -14.62
C PHE A 613 -0.72 2.08 -15.73
N GLY A 614 -0.70 0.75 -15.80
CA GLY A 614 -1.62 -0.01 -16.63
C GLY A 614 -3.05 0.19 -16.13
N HIS A 615 -4.04 -0.06 -16.98
CA HIS A 615 -5.46 0.07 -16.61
C HIS A 615 -6.24 -1.14 -17.08
N GLY A 616 -5.93 -2.28 -16.48
CA GLY A 616 -6.61 -3.53 -16.78
C GLY A 616 -5.75 -4.76 -16.62
N THR A 617 -6.43 -5.90 -16.59
CA THR A 617 -5.89 -7.25 -16.52
C THR A 617 -5.24 -7.73 -17.81
N TRP A 618 -5.56 -7.15 -18.96
CA TRP A 618 -4.85 -7.43 -20.21
C TRP A 618 -4.88 -6.21 -21.13
N GLN A 619 -3.72 -5.84 -21.68
CA GLN A 619 -3.62 -4.82 -22.74
C GLN A 619 -4.37 -3.51 -22.43
N ASN A 620 -4.46 -3.05 -21.18
CA ASN A 620 -5.15 -1.79 -20.87
C ASN A 620 -6.63 -1.78 -21.32
N ASN A 621 -7.33 -2.89 -21.02
CA ASN A 621 -8.70 -3.16 -21.47
C ASN A 621 -9.81 -2.52 -20.62
N PHE A 622 -9.50 -1.65 -19.65
CA PHE A 622 -10.54 -0.99 -18.86
C PHE A 622 -10.64 0.51 -19.19
N PRO A 623 -11.81 0.98 -19.67
CA PRO A 623 -12.07 2.41 -19.72
C PRO A 623 -12.27 2.92 -18.29
N VAL A 624 -11.36 3.76 -17.82
CA VAL A 624 -11.33 4.33 -16.46
C VAL A 624 -10.72 5.73 -16.52
N ARG A 625 -10.99 6.57 -15.51
CA ARG A 625 -10.25 7.82 -15.33
C ARG A 625 -9.23 7.68 -14.20
N TYR A 626 -8.00 8.09 -14.45
CA TYR A 626 -6.93 8.13 -13.44
C TYR A 626 -6.47 9.56 -13.20
N GLY A 627 -6.31 9.90 -11.92
CA GLY A 627 -5.59 11.08 -11.45
C GLY A 627 -4.60 10.67 -10.37
N THR A 628 -3.54 11.45 -10.21
CA THR A 628 -2.54 11.17 -9.17
C THR A 628 -2.19 12.38 -8.32
N THR A 629 -1.87 12.09 -7.06
CA THR A 629 -1.15 13.00 -6.17
C THR A 629 0.13 12.31 -5.73
N VAL A 630 1.27 12.88 -6.09
CA VAL A 630 2.61 12.29 -5.87
C VAL A 630 3.38 13.15 -4.89
N TYR A 631 3.85 12.54 -3.79
CA TYR A 631 4.62 13.20 -2.73
C TYR A 631 6.08 12.76 -2.84
N TYR A 632 6.99 13.72 -2.93
CA TYR A 632 8.41 13.43 -3.10
C TYR A 632 9.29 14.48 -2.42
N TYR A 633 10.50 14.08 -2.04
CA TYR A 633 11.54 15.02 -1.67
C TYR A 633 12.41 15.31 -2.89
N LYS A 634 12.60 16.60 -3.18
CA LYS A 634 13.58 17.07 -4.15
C LYS A 634 14.89 17.34 -3.43
N GLN A 635 15.99 16.82 -3.96
CA GLN A 635 17.32 17.09 -3.41
C GLN A 635 17.68 18.56 -3.72
N VAL A 636 18.14 19.29 -2.71
CA VAL A 636 18.57 20.68 -2.85
C VAL A 636 20.09 20.71 -2.75
N SER A 637 20.77 21.24 -3.75
CA SER A 637 22.22 21.42 -3.71
C SER A 637 22.60 22.37 -2.57
N GLU A 638 23.68 22.09 -1.86
CA GLU A 638 24.33 23.09 -1.01
C GLU A 638 24.63 24.32 -1.87
N SER A 639 24.08 25.48 -1.49
CA SER A 639 24.58 26.74 -2.02
C SER A 639 26.04 26.84 -1.59
N LYS A 640 26.95 26.71 -2.54
CA LYS A 640 28.39 26.90 -2.32
C LYS A 640 28.69 28.30 -1.81
#